data_AF-A0A2M7I1E1-F1
#
_entry.id   AF-A0A2M7I1E1-F1
#
_cell.length_a   1.000
_cell.length_b   1.000
_cell.length_c   1.000
_cell.angle_alpha   90.00
_cell.angle_beta   90.00
_cell.angle_gamma   90.00
#
_symmetry.space_group_name_H-M   'P 1'
#
loop_
_entity.id
_entity.type
_entity.pdbx_description
1 polymer ?
#
loop_
_entity_poly.entity_id
_entity_poly.type
_entity_poly.pdbx_seq_one_letter_code
_entity_poly.pdbx_strand_id
1 'polypeptide(L)'
;MKKLLTLFFFISILNIFITPQDLLDYNKGLDKYNKAEFSESIHYFNKFYLQYSHIDEIYSTAKFYEADALYKIGELEGAASILIYLVNNFSNSNFRADALYNLGLINFQLARYTQSRKYFSKFSEEYRSNSNYGSSLYWIGETYSLEDDLNNAELILKQAIDLNTNNYIDYTIFSLAKVYEKKNDYKNAVKYYDKLLTFYKDSPLAPFAQKQIGIAYYHLEDFQSSILELNNPLIKGNDNTEKVQNLYLLANSNFKAKNFSNAEKIYLEIINDHPTSPLVRDSKLGLAWSYFQQKKYENAFDAFSSIKNRRDNISEEASFWSAETQRYLGNYRATKEHFQSFLSNFPNSKFVPNAIYKLGVIYYTDKDYTHAKDYLSNERLKSDSRYLAQANVILGQISLNENNYGAAEKYFREALELNVNENNIDNSSKLGLAVSLYQQKRYEESKTVLNNILNDNSNYERNKVLFYLAENDFMLNEYAEAVSNYRKIELTDNEVNNLTLYGLGYSYFNLKDYENASYYFNDFVKKYPNDEKIIEVKLSLADSYYGNKDFLASSNVYNNILNGISNSEKSDYILYQYAQALYNSGKSDQAVREFKNLQARYPSSKYADRSLYVIGWISFQKNEFEDAIEKYNIVLEKYPYTSLAPIVYYSIGDAYFNLGNYDSAITTYQEVMIKYPRSPSVFDAVNGIQYCYVAQNKIDKAANFLEEFVNQNLGLNFSDKISFKIGDLYYGLADYKKAVEGYSAFIEKFPNSSLIPDAHYWVGKSAEQLKDNEKAIENFNIVYNSYPKSESAAASVIELTNIYNKLKNYDEAVSLLQSAFDRLKGSPRAAELAFLLGSTFLNADNVSSAYDSFNDVITYYDGTIFSEKAKLELGLIDLAAKRYENAEHYFRELSENRKDDIGAEAQYYLGETLFEQNNLDDAISAFVRVNTVYPNYDEWVTKSFLKLGDAFVKQKDFNKAKQMYRSVLSRHSRGKIANEANRKLRRIK
;
A
#
# COMPACT_ATOMS: atom_id res chain seq x y z
N MET A 1 15.23 -83.52 -49.60
CA MET A 1 15.81 -84.86 -49.84
C MET A 1 16.13 -85.52 -48.48
N LYS A 2 15.14 -86.15 -47.84
CA LYS A 2 15.19 -87.11 -46.69
C LYS A 2 13.78 -87.20 -46.08
N LYS A 3 12.95 -88.10 -46.65
CA LYS A 3 11.79 -88.76 -46.04
C LYS A 3 11.21 -89.73 -47.09
N LEU A 4 12.02 -90.74 -47.36
CA LEU A 4 11.67 -91.97 -48.06
C LEU A 4 12.21 -93.08 -47.14
N LEU A 5 11.42 -94.13 -46.92
CA LEU A 5 11.58 -95.24 -45.97
C LEU A 5 11.14 -94.99 -44.51
N THR A 6 9.88 -95.35 -44.22
CA THR A 6 9.58 -96.45 -43.27
C THR A 6 8.23 -97.05 -43.63
N LEU A 7 8.27 -98.34 -43.96
CA LEU A 7 7.23 -99.24 -44.44
C LEU A 7 6.88 -100.21 -43.27
N PHE A 8 5.61 -100.62 -43.18
CA PHE A 8 5.07 -101.91 -42.70
C PHE A 8 4.75 -102.25 -41.21
N PHE A 9 3.57 -102.91 -41.09
CA PHE A 9 2.92 -103.71 -40.01
C PHE A 9 2.23 -102.93 -38.85
N PHE A 10 0.93 -103.09 -38.56
CA PHE A 10 0.11 -104.31 -38.45
C PHE A 10 -1.36 -104.16 -38.93
N ILE A 11 -1.96 -105.29 -39.32
CA ILE A 11 -3.23 -105.52 -40.04
C ILE A 11 -4.42 -105.76 -39.08
N SER A 12 -5.64 -105.32 -39.43
CA SER A 12 -6.85 -106.17 -39.36
C SER A 12 -8.06 -105.62 -40.14
N ILE A 13 -8.37 -106.34 -41.22
CA ILE A 13 -9.68 -106.53 -41.90
C ILE A 13 -10.15 -105.40 -42.85
N LEU A 14 -9.77 -105.53 -44.12
CA LEU A 14 -10.57 -105.11 -45.27
C LEU A 14 -11.19 -106.36 -45.90
N ASN A 15 -12.40 -106.24 -46.44
CA ASN A 15 -12.73 -106.96 -47.67
C ASN A 15 -13.55 -106.03 -48.56
N ILE A 16 -12.85 -105.14 -49.27
CA ILE A 16 -13.34 -104.46 -50.46
C ILE A 16 -12.17 -104.47 -51.44
N PHE A 17 -12.33 -105.19 -52.56
CA PHE A 17 -11.33 -105.24 -53.61
C PHE A 17 -11.33 -103.89 -54.36
N ILE A 18 -10.46 -102.95 -53.96
CA ILE A 18 -10.08 -101.82 -54.81
C ILE A 18 -9.10 -102.38 -55.85
N THR A 19 -9.41 -102.25 -57.14
CA THR A 19 -8.50 -102.72 -58.18
C THR A 19 -7.41 -101.67 -58.45
N PRO A 20 -6.20 -102.05 -58.90
CA PRO A 20 -5.16 -101.09 -59.30
C PRO A 20 -5.60 -100.11 -60.40
N GLN A 21 -6.67 -100.45 -61.13
CA GLN A 21 -7.27 -99.63 -62.18
C GLN A 21 -8.06 -98.44 -61.59
N ASP A 22 -8.68 -98.59 -60.41
CA ASP A 22 -9.59 -97.61 -59.80
C ASP A 22 -8.87 -96.37 -59.23
N LEU A 23 -7.56 -96.45 -59.01
CA LEU A 23 -6.73 -95.37 -58.43
C LEU A 23 -5.80 -94.69 -59.45
N LEU A 24 -5.90 -95.04 -60.74
CA LEU A 24 -5.02 -94.50 -61.77
C LEU A 24 -5.17 -92.98 -61.93
N ASP A 25 -6.41 -92.49 -62.01
CA ASP A 25 -6.68 -91.06 -62.19
C ASP A 25 -6.44 -90.25 -60.91
N TYR A 26 -6.65 -90.84 -59.73
CA TYR A 26 -6.25 -90.24 -58.44
C TYR A 26 -4.73 -90.00 -58.37
N ASN A 27 -3.93 -91.02 -58.68
CA ASN A 27 -2.47 -90.92 -58.67
C ASN A 27 -1.96 -89.93 -59.74
N LYS A 28 -2.60 -89.88 -60.92
CA LYS A 28 -2.30 -88.84 -61.92
C LYS A 28 -2.67 -87.45 -61.44
N GLY A 29 -3.81 -87.28 -60.78
CA GLY A 29 -4.21 -86.01 -60.17
C GLY A 29 -3.18 -85.48 -59.18
N LEU A 30 -2.66 -86.37 -58.31
CA LEU A 30 -1.59 -86.02 -57.37
C LEU A 30 -0.23 -85.75 -58.06
N ASP A 31 0.16 -86.53 -59.06
CA ASP A 31 1.40 -86.29 -59.83
C ASP A 31 1.37 -84.92 -60.51
N LYS A 32 0.25 -84.58 -61.15
CA LYS A 32 0.03 -83.28 -61.79
C LYS A 32 0.04 -82.14 -60.79
N TYR A 33 -0.59 -82.33 -59.64
CA TYR A 33 -0.55 -81.36 -58.54
C TYR A 33 0.89 -81.11 -58.07
N ASN A 34 1.67 -82.16 -57.86
CA ASN A 34 3.06 -82.07 -57.41
C ASN A 34 3.99 -81.41 -58.44
N LYS A 35 3.65 -81.48 -59.73
CA LYS A 35 4.32 -80.75 -60.83
C LYS A 35 3.84 -79.31 -61.00
N ALA A 36 2.95 -78.83 -60.13
CA ALA A 36 2.28 -77.53 -60.22
C ALA A 36 1.40 -77.34 -61.48
N GLU A 37 0.97 -78.43 -62.11
CA GLU A 37 0.06 -78.45 -63.25
C GLU A 37 -1.40 -78.50 -62.75
N PHE A 38 -1.84 -77.44 -62.06
CA PHE A 38 -3.07 -77.43 -61.26
C PHE A 38 -4.36 -77.66 -62.07
N SER A 39 -4.48 -77.08 -63.27
CA SER A 39 -5.67 -77.30 -64.13
C SER A 39 -5.79 -78.75 -64.59
N GLU A 40 -4.66 -79.40 -64.92
CA GLU A 40 -4.67 -80.83 -65.28
C GLU A 40 -4.95 -81.71 -64.05
N SER A 41 -4.41 -81.34 -62.89
CA SER A 41 -4.71 -82.03 -61.63
C SER A 41 -6.21 -82.06 -61.31
N ILE A 42 -6.88 -80.91 -61.42
CA ILE A 42 -8.35 -80.80 -61.26
C ILE A 42 -9.09 -81.67 -62.27
N HIS A 43 -8.64 -81.69 -63.54
CA HIS A 43 -9.24 -82.55 -64.58
C HIS A 43 -9.16 -84.04 -64.22
N TYR A 44 -8.00 -84.51 -63.73
CA TYR A 44 -7.84 -85.91 -63.33
C TYR A 44 -8.61 -86.25 -62.05
N PHE A 45 -8.71 -85.34 -61.07
CA PHE A 45 -9.57 -85.56 -59.91
C PHE A 45 -11.05 -85.63 -60.29
N ASN A 46 -11.51 -84.78 -61.22
CA ASN A 46 -12.87 -84.86 -61.75
C ASN A 46 -13.16 -86.21 -62.43
N LYS A 47 -12.20 -86.74 -63.20
CA LYS A 47 -12.30 -88.10 -63.77
C LYS A 47 -12.34 -89.18 -62.69
N PHE A 48 -11.52 -89.04 -61.66
CA PHE A 48 -11.50 -89.96 -60.52
C PHE A 48 -12.89 -90.05 -59.85
N TYR A 49 -13.57 -88.93 -59.61
CA TYR A 49 -14.91 -88.94 -58.99
C TYR A 49 -16.00 -89.60 -59.85
N LEU A 50 -15.83 -89.67 -61.17
CA LEU A 50 -16.78 -90.36 -62.05
C LEU A 50 -16.69 -91.88 -61.93
N GLN A 51 -15.52 -92.39 -61.54
CA GLN A 51 -15.23 -93.84 -61.49
C GLN A 51 -15.17 -94.37 -60.05
N TYR A 52 -14.86 -93.52 -59.08
CA TYR A 52 -14.70 -93.88 -57.68
C TYR A 52 -15.87 -93.38 -56.83
N SER A 53 -16.72 -94.31 -56.39
CA SER A 53 -17.95 -94.02 -55.63
C SER A 53 -17.80 -94.20 -54.11
N HIS A 54 -16.64 -94.66 -53.63
CA HIS A 54 -16.40 -94.83 -52.20
C HIS A 54 -16.12 -93.48 -51.53
N ILE A 55 -16.90 -93.16 -50.51
CA ILE A 55 -16.76 -91.96 -49.69
C ILE A 55 -15.84 -92.31 -48.52
N ASP A 56 -14.53 -92.27 -48.78
CA ASP A 56 -13.47 -92.64 -47.82
C ASP A 56 -12.35 -91.59 -47.79
N GLU A 57 -11.24 -91.91 -47.12
CA GLU A 57 -10.10 -90.98 -46.98
C GLU A 57 -9.40 -90.66 -48.30
N ILE A 58 -9.46 -91.55 -49.30
CA ILE A 58 -8.89 -91.28 -50.62
C ILE A 58 -9.74 -90.22 -51.33
N TYR A 59 -11.06 -90.32 -51.19
CA TYR A 59 -12.00 -89.33 -51.71
C TYR A 59 -11.79 -87.94 -51.07
N SER A 60 -11.66 -87.90 -49.74
CA SER A 60 -11.42 -86.65 -48.99
C SER A 60 -10.07 -86.03 -49.38
N THR A 61 -9.03 -86.84 -49.55
CA THR A 61 -7.69 -86.41 -49.98
C THR A 61 -7.73 -85.79 -51.37
N ALA A 62 -8.40 -86.45 -52.32
CA ALA A 62 -8.59 -85.91 -53.67
C ALA A 62 -9.30 -84.56 -53.61
N LYS A 63 -10.38 -84.44 -52.82
CA LYS A 63 -11.15 -83.19 -52.68
C LYS A 63 -10.32 -82.05 -52.09
N PHE A 64 -9.44 -82.35 -51.13
CA PHE A 64 -8.53 -81.36 -50.58
C PHE A 64 -7.56 -80.81 -51.64
N TYR A 65 -6.87 -81.71 -52.36
CA TYR A 65 -5.91 -81.30 -53.39
C TYR A 65 -6.57 -80.64 -54.60
N GLU A 66 -7.79 -81.03 -54.96
CA GLU A 66 -8.61 -80.33 -55.95
C GLU A 66 -8.91 -78.90 -55.51
N ALA A 67 -9.35 -78.71 -54.27
CA ALA A 67 -9.64 -77.39 -53.73
C ALA A 67 -8.38 -76.51 -53.62
N ASP A 68 -7.26 -77.07 -53.18
CA ASP A 68 -5.99 -76.34 -53.13
C ASP A 68 -5.48 -75.98 -54.53
N ALA A 69 -5.65 -76.87 -55.52
CA ALA A 69 -5.36 -76.56 -56.92
C ALA A 69 -6.23 -75.40 -57.43
N LEU A 70 -7.53 -75.39 -57.13
CA LEU A 70 -8.44 -74.28 -57.46
C LEU A 70 -8.02 -72.98 -56.80
N TYR A 71 -7.65 -73.03 -55.52
CA TYR A 71 -7.13 -71.88 -54.78
C TYR A 71 -5.89 -71.30 -55.46
N LYS A 72 -4.94 -72.16 -55.86
CA LYS A 72 -3.69 -71.76 -56.51
C LYS A 72 -3.85 -71.16 -57.90
N ILE A 73 -4.93 -71.47 -58.62
CA ILE A 73 -5.26 -70.82 -59.90
C ILE A 73 -6.19 -69.61 -59.74
N GLY A 74 -6.54 -69.23 -58.51
CA GLY A 74 -7.37 -68.05 -58.21
C GLY A 74 -8.88 -68.29 -58.16
N GLU A 75 -9.34 -69.53 -58.32
CA GLU A 75 -10.75 -69.92 -58.30
C GLU A 75 -11.26 -70.10 -56.85
N LEU A 76 -11.29 -69.00 -56.10
CA LEU A 76 -11.55 -68.98 -54.66
C LEU A 76 -12.92 -69.55 -54.25
N GLU A 77 -13.97 -69.23 -55.00
CA GLU A 77 -15.33 -69.73 -54.71
C GLU A 77 -15.45 -71.23 -54.98
N GLY A 78 -14.82 -71.70 -56.05
CA GLY A 78 -14.74 -73.13 -56.37
C GLY A 78 -14.00 -73.89 -55.27
N ALA A 79 -12.82 -73.39 -54.87
CA ALA A 79 -12.03 -73.94 -53.77
C ALA A 79 -12.84 -73.99 -52.46
N ALA A 80 -13.50 -72.88 -52.09
CA ALA A 80 -14.32 -72.82 -50.87
C ALA A 80 -15.48 -73.83 -50.90
N SER A 81 -16.18 -73.96 -52.03
CA SER A 81 -17.29 -74.91 -52.17
C SER A 81 -16.85 -76.36 -51.89
N ILE A 82 -15.68 -76.74 -52.44
CA ILE A 82 -15.13 -78.08 -52.26
C ILE A 82 -14.64 -78.31 -50.83
N LEU A 83 -13.98 -77.32 -50.21
CA LEU A 83 -13.56 -77.43 -48.81
C LEU A 83 -14.76 -77.48 -47.84
N ILE A 84 -15.85 -76.74 -48.11
CA ILE A 84 -17.09 -76.84 -47.33
C ILE A 84 -17.64 -78.26 -47.42
N TYR A 85 -17.67 -78.85 -48.62
CA TYR A 85 -18.07 -80.24 -48.81
C TYR A 85 -17.18 -81.19 -48.00
N LEU A 86 -15.86 -81.00 -48.03
CA LEU A 86 -14.91 -81.81 -47.26
C LEU A 86 -15.18 -81.73 -45.76
N VAL A 87 -15.28 -80.52 -45.21
CA VAL A 87 -15.48 -80.28 -43.77
C VAL A 87 -16.81 -80.85 -43.26
N ASN A 88 -17.86 -80.80 -44.08
CA ASN A 88 -19.20 -81.27 -43.70
C ASN A 88 -19.40 -82.78 -43.82
N ASN A 89 -18.75 -83.42 -44.80
CA ASN A 89 -18.99 -84.84 -45.09
C ASN A 89 -17.89 -85.78 -44.55
N PHE A 90 -16.69 -85.27 -44.23
CA PHE A 90 -15.55 -86.08 -43.79
C PHE A 90 -15.00 -85.61 -42.43
N SER A 91 -15.74 -85.88 -41.36
CA SER A 91 -15.38 -85.46 -40.00
C SER A 91 -14.04 -86.02 -39.50
N ASN A 92 -13.65 -87.21 -39.96
CA ASN A 92 -12.41 -87.90 -39.55
C ASN A 92 -11.25 -87.76 -40.57
N SER A 93 -11.37 -86.90 -41.58
CA SER A 93 -10.31 -86.74 -42.58
C SER A 93 -9.05 -86.11 -42.00
N ASN A 94 -7.87 -86.58 -42.42
CA ASN A 94 -6.60 -85.98 -42.05
C ASN A 94 -6.46 -84.52 -42.54
N PHE A 95 -7.22 -84.13 -43.57
CA PHE A 95 -7.18 -82.79 -44.18
C PHE A 95 -8.24 -81.83 -43.64
N ARG A 96 -9.08 -82.26 -42.69
CA ARG A 96 -10.18 -81.42 -42.19
C ARG A 96 -9.69 -80.15 -41.48
N ALA A 97 -8.58 -80.25 -40.75
CA ALA A 97 -7.96 -79.10 -40.08
C ALA A 97 -7.47 -78.07 -41.11
N ASP A 98 -6.73 -78.52 -42.13
CA ASP A 98 -6.23 -77.66 -43.22
C ASP A 98 -7.39 -77.07 -44.03
N ALA A 99 -8.46 -77.83 -44.26
CA ALA A 99 -9.65 -77.34 -44.95
C ALA A 99 -10.36 -76.21 -44.20
N LEU A 100 -10.54 -76.33 -42.87
CA LEU A 100 -11.10 -75.26 -42.05
C LEU A 100 -10.22 -74.01 -42.04
N TYR A 101 -8.90 -74.18 -41.92
CA TYR A 101 -7.96 -73.07 -41.95
C TYR A 101 -7.96 -72.35 -43.30
N ASN A 102 -7.92 -73.10 -44.41
CA ASN A 102 -7.98 -72.56 -45.77
C ASN A 102 -9.33 -71.89 -46.06
N LEU A 103 -10.44 -72.42 -45.55
CA LEU A 103 -11.75 -71.74 -45.62
C LEU A 103 -11.72 -70.39 -44.89
N GLY A 104 -11.07 -70.31 -43.74
CA GLY A 104 -10.85 -69.05 -43.03
C GLY A 104 -10.10 -68.04 -43.90
N LEU A 105 -8.99 -68.46 -44.52
CA LEU A 105 -8.17 -67.62 -45.40
C LEU A 105 -8.92 -67.17 -46.67
N ILE A 106 -9.62 -68.08 -47.34
CA ILE A 106 -10.39 -67.77 -48.54
C ILE A 106 -11.48 -66.76 -48.23
N ASN A 107 -12.22 -66.96 -47.13
CA ASN A 107 -13.26 -66.00 -46.73
C ASN A 107 -12.66 -64.66 -46.31
N PHE A 108 -11.44 -64.62 -45.76
CA PHE A 108 -10.73 -63.36 -45.51
C PHE A 108 -10.43 -62.62 -46.82
N GLN A 109 -9.87 -63.32 -47.82
CA GLN A 109 -9.56 -62.75 -49.14
C GLN A 109 -10.80 -62.25 -49.88
N LEU A 110 -11.95 -62.91 -49.69
CA LEU A 110 -13.24 -62.48 -50.23
C LEU A 110 -13.91 -61.35 -49.42
N ALA A 111 -13.23 -60.77 -48.43
CA ALA A 111 -13.75 -59.79 -47.47
C ALA A 111 -15.00 -60.26 -46.70
N ARG A 112 -15.21 -61.57 -46.57
CA ARG A 112 -16.29 -62.22 -45.79
C ARG A 112 -15.83 -62.46 -44.35
N TYR A 113 -15.49 -61.38 -43.65
CA TYR A 113 -14.84 -61.41 -42.33
C TYR A 113 -15.58 -62.23 -41.28
N THR A 114 -16.91 -62.13 -41.19
CA THR A 114 -17.71 -62.98 -40.27
C THR A 114 -17.60 -64.47 -40.56
N GLN A 115 -17.60 -64.88 -41.83
CA GLN A 115 -17.44 -66.29 -42.20
C GLN A 115 -16.00 -66.75 -42.00
N SER A 116 -15.04 -65.89 -42.31
CA SER A 116 -13.62 -66.13 -42.03
C SER A 116 -13.40 -66.44 -40.55
N ARG A 117 -13.92 -65.58 -39.66
CA ARG A 117 -13.89 -65.82 -38.21
C ARG A 117 -14.58 -67.11 -37.83
N LYS A 118 -15.77 -67.40 -38.38
CA LYS A 118 -16.49 -68.64 -38.06
C LYS A 118 -15.65 -69.89 -38.33
N TYR A 119 -14.97 -69.96 -39.46
CA TYR A 119 -14.11 -71.10 -39.80
C TYR A 119 -12.83 -71.14 -38.97
N PHE A 120 -12.18 -70.00 -38.72
CA PHE A 120 -11.00 -69.93 -37.84
C PHE A 120 -11.32 -70.24 -36.38
N SER A 121 -12.48 -69.81 -35.86
CA SER A 121 -12.93 -70.15 -34.51
C SER A 121 -13.19 -71.64 -34.41
N LYS A 122 -13.89 -72.23 -35.39
CA LYS A 122 -14.12 -73.69 -35.45
C LYS A 122 -12.81 -74.47 -35.51
N PHE A 123 -11.85 -74.01 -36.33
CA PHE A 123 -10.50 -74.58 -36.36
C PHE A 123 -9.79 -74.48 -34.99
N SER A 124 -9.85 -73.31 -34.35
CA SER A 124 -9.17 -73.04 -33.08
C SER A 124 -9.77 -73.80 -31.90
N GLU A 125 -11.09 -74.07 -31.93
CA GLU A 125 -11.79 -74.88 -30.93
C GLU A 125 -11.43 -76.37 -31.05
N GLU A 126 -11.39 -76.89 -32.28
CA GLU A 126 -11.22 -78.32 -32.53
C GLU A 126 -9.74 -78.76 -32.60
N TYR A 127 -8.81 -77.87 -32.97
CA TYR A 127 -7.41 -78.22 -33.28
C TYR A 127 -6.37 -77.38 -32.55
N ARG A 128 -6.46 -77.26 -31.21
CA ARG A 128 -5.55 -76.42 -30.39
C ARG A 128 -4.07 -76.78 -30.47
N SER A 129 -3.73 -78.04 -30.75
CA SER A 129 -2.34 -78.50 -30.88
C SER A 129 -1.78 -78.37 -32.30
N ASN A 130 -2.56 -77.86 -33.26
CA ASN A 130 -2.11 -77.69 -34.65
C ASN A 130 -1.09 -76.54 -34.78
N SER A 131 -0.14 -76.68 -35.69
CA SER A 131 0.91 -75.69 -35.95
C SER A 131 0.39 -74.32 -36.40
N ASN A 132 -0.86 -74.21 -36.85
CA ASN A 132 -1.49 -72.96 -37.28
C ASN A 132 -2.45 -72.35 -36.25
N TYR A 133 -2.53 -72.89 -35.02
CA TYR A 133 -3.45 -72.39 -33.98
C TYR A 133 -3.26 -70.90 -33.65
N GLY A 134 -2.02 -70.46 -33.42
CA GLY A 134 -1.76 -69.04 -33.19
C GLY A 134 -2.05 -68.18 -34.43
N SER A 135 -1.81 -68.74 -35.62
CA SER A 135 -2.06 -68.06 -36.89
C SER A 135 -3.56 -67.84 -37.15
N SER A 136 -4.44 -68.75 -36.73
CA SER A 136 -5.89 -68.55 -36.84
C SER A 136 -6.40 -67.46 -35.89
N LEU A 137 -5.83 -67.35 -34.69
CA LEU A 137 -6.16 -66.25 -33.76
C LEU A 137 -5.73 -64.88 -34.33
N TYR A 138 -4.56 -64.80 -34.97
CA TYR A 138 -4.15 -63.58 -35.70
C TYR A 138 -5.23 -63.14 -36.70
N TRP A 139 -5.68 -64.04 -37.59
CA TRP A 139 -6.69 -63.70 -38.59
C TRP A 139 -8.04 -63.33 -37.96
N ILE A 140 -8.46 -63.97 -36.87
CA ILE A 140 -9.66 -63.56 -36.13
C ILE A 140 -9.49 -62.13 -35.61
N GLY A 141 -8.38 -61.82 -34.96
CA GLY A 141 -8.08 -60.48 -34.45
C GLY A 141 -8.02 -59.42 -35.55
N GLU A 142 -7.37 -59.73 -36.67
CA GLU A 142 -7.26 -58.85 -37.83
C GLU A 142 -8.64 -58.50 -38.42
N THR A 143 -9.50 -59.50 -38.59
CA THR A 143 -10.85 -59.26 -39.10
C THR A 143 -11.70 -58.38 -38.17
N TYR A 144 -11.55 -58.50 -36.85
CA TYR A 144 -12.20 -57.59 -35.90
C TYR A 144 -11.65 -56.16 -36.03
N SER A 145 -10.34 -56.00 -36.22
CA SER A 145 -9.70 -54.69 -36.41
C SER A 145 -10.15 -53.99 -37.69
N LEU A 146 -10.36 -54.75 -38.77
CA LEU A 146 -10.88 -54.25 -40.06
C LEU A 146 -12.35 -53.82 -39.99
N GLU A 147 -13.14 -54.40 -39.09
CA GLU A 147 -14.54 -54.02 -38.84
C GLU A 147 -14.69 -52.98 -37.70
N ASP A 148 -13.58 -52.39 -37.24
CA ASP A 148 -13.52 -51.43 -36.13
C ASP A 148 -14.09 -51.95 -34.77
N ASP A 149 -14.17 -53.28 -34.59
CA ASP A 149 -14.43 -53.90 -33.28
C ASP A 149 -13.14 -54.00 -32.48
N LEU A 150 -12.66 -52.85 -32.01
CA LEU A 150 -11.33 -52.66 -31.42
C LEU A 150 -11.14 -53.47 -30.13
N ASN A 151 -12.21 -53.73 -29.37
CA ASN A 151 -12.10 -54.45 -28.09
C ASN A 151 -11.90 -55.95 -28.31
N ASN A 152 -12.66 -56.56 -29.23
CA ASN A 152 -12.47 -57.96 -29.58
C ASN A 152 -11.15 -58.16 -30.35
N ALA A 153 -10.79 -57.22 -31.23
CA ALA A 153 -9.49 -57.23 -31.90
C ALA A 153 -8.33 -57.23 -30.89
N GLU A 154 -8.34 -56.31 -29.92
CA GLU A 154 -7.33 -56.24 -28.86
C GLU A 154 -7.22 -57.54 -28.07
N LEU A 155 -8.36 -58.08 -27.62
CA LEU A 155 -8.40 -59.30 -26.80
C LEU A 155 -7.77 -60.49 -27.53
N ILE A 156 -8.18 -60.72 -28.79
CA ILE A 156 -7.72 -61.87 -29.56
C ILE A 156 -6.27 -61.70 -30.05
N LEU A 157 -5.89 -60.50 -30.51
CA LEU A 157 -4.51 -60.25 -30.95
C LEU A 157 -3.52 -60.39 -29.78
N LYS A 158 -3.87 -59.97 -28.57
CA LYS A 158 -3.02 -60.20 -27.37
C LYS A 158 -2.77 -61.67 -27.11
N GLN A 159 -3.78 -62.53 -27.31
CA GLN A 159 -3.63 -63.98 -27.16
C GLN A 159 -2.71 -64.57 -28.24
N ALA A 160 -2.75 -64.03 -29.46
CA ALA A 160 -1.98 -64.53 -30.59
C ALA A 160 -0.47 -64.19 -30.56
N ILE A 161 -0.05 -63.14 -29.84
CA ILE A 161 1.33 -62.62 -29.88
C ILE A 161 2.38 -63.56 -29.30
N ASP A 162 2.05 -64.35 -28.29
CA ASP A 162 3.01 -65.19 -27.56
C ASP A 162 2.92 -66.69 -27.94
N LEU A 163 2.15 -67.03 -28.98
CA LEU A 163 1.98 -68.40 -29.46
C LEU A 163 3.02 -68.76 -30.51
N ASN A 164 3.83 -69.80 -30.26
CA ASN A 164 4.81 -70.33 -31.22
C ASN A 164 4.19 -70.95 -32.48
N THR A 165 2.86 -71.18 -32.48
CA THR A 165 2.06 -71.63 -33.63
C THR A 165 1.50 -70.46 -34.45
N ASN A 166 1.90 -69.22 -34.14
CA ASN A 166 1.61 -68.04 -34.93
C ASN A 166 2.77 -67.75 -35.90
N ASN A 167 2.52 -67.90 -37.20
CA ASN A 167 3.49 -67.58 -38.25
C ASN A 167 3.45 -66.09 -38.65
N TYR A 168 2.56 -65.30 -38.04
CA TYR A 168 2.30 -63.89 -38.35
C TYR A 168 2.52 -62.99 -37.12
N ILE A 169 3.50 -63.31 -36.26
CA ILE A 169 3.69 -62.59 -34.97
C ILE A 169 4.01 -61.11 -35.19
N ASP A 170 4.85 -60.78 -36.17
CA ASP A 170 5.17 -59.40 -36.53
C ASP A 170 3.93 -58.63 -37.03
N TYR A 171 3.11 -59.23 -37.91
CA TYR A 171 1.82 -58.68 -38.32
C TYR A 171 0.85 -58.54 -37.14
N THR A 172 0.83 -59.51 -36.22
CA THR A 172 -0.04 -59.48 -35.03
C THR A 172 0.31 -58.30 -34.11
N ILE A 173 1.61 -58.08 -33.87
CA ILE A 173 2.09 -56.95 -33.06
C ILE A 173 1.74 -55.63 -33.74
N PHE A 174 1.94 -55.53 -35.05
CA PHE A 174 1.61 -54.33 -35.82
C PHE A 174 0.12 -54.01 -35.82
N SER A 175 -0.75 -55.00 -36.05
CA SER A 175 -2.19 -54.82 -36.02
C SER A 175 -2.68 -54.45 -34.62
N LEU A 176 -2.11 -55.02 -33.55
CA LEU A 176 -2.44 -54.62 -32.18
C LEU A 176 -2.03 -53.16 -31.90
N ALA A 177 -0.86 -52.72 -32.36
CA ALA A 177 -0.44 -51.34 -32.26
C ALA A 177 -1.40 -50.38 -32.97
N LYS A 178 -1.84 -50.73 -34.19
CA LYS A 178 -2.88 -50.00 -34.93
C LYS A 178 -4.22 -49.94 -34.20
N VAL A 179 -4.63 -51.02 -33.53
CA VAL A 179 -5.84 -51.01 -32.70
C VAL A 179 -5.72 -49.97 -31.58
N TYR A 180 -4.57 -49.89 -30.90
CA TYR A 180 -4.34 -48.86 -29.89
C TYR A 180 -4.34 -47.45 -30.46
N GLU A 181 -3.76 -47.24 -31.64
CA GLU A 181 -3.80 -45.96 -32.35
C GLU A 181 -5.24 -45.54 -32.66
N LYS A 182 -6.08 -46.44 -33.20
CA LYS A 182 -7.53 -46.19 -33.43
C LYS A 182 -8.28 -45.88 -32.12
N LYS A 183 -7.82 -46.40 -30.98
CA LYS A 183 -8.36 -46.10 -29.64
C LYS A 183 -7.84 -44.78 -29.05
N ASN A 184 -6.98 -44.04 -29.76
CA ASN A 184 -6.23 -42.87 -29.27
C ASN A 184 -5.31 -43.17 -28.07
N ASP A 185 -4.94 -44.43 -27.86
CA ASP A 185 -3.98 -44.85 -26.83
C ASP A 185 -2.57 -44.93 -27.43
N TYR A 186 -2.03 -43.75 -27.74
CA TYR A 186 -0.75 -43.60 -28.42
C TYR A 186 0.42 -44.18 -27.62
N LYS A 187 0.32 -44.24 -26.28
CA LYS A 187 1.35 -44.83 -25.42
C LYS A 187 1.46 -46.33 -25.61
N ASN A 188 0.32 -47.05 -25.65
CA ASN A 188 0.35 -48.47 -25.94
C ASN A 188 0.66 -48.74 -27.42
N ALA A 189 0.20 -47.89 -28.34
CA ALA A 189 0.57 -48.00 -29.75
C ALA A 189 2.11 -47.98 -29.93
N VAL A 190 2.80 -46.98 -29.36
CA VAL A 190 4.27 -46.88 -29.35
C VAL A 190 4.89 -48.14 -28.77
N LYS A 191 4.45 -48.59 -27.59
CA LYS A 191 4.97 -49.79 -26.93
C LYS A 191 4.97 -51.03 -27.85
N TYR A 192 3.91 -51.24 -28.62
CA TYR A 192 3.81 -52.41 -29.50
C TYR A 192 4.56 -52.20 -30.83
N TYR A 193 4.54 -51.00 -31.41
CA TYR A 193 5.41 -50.70 -32.56
C TYR A 193 6.89 -50.87 -32.21
N ASP A 194 7.33 -50.42 -31.04
CA ASP A 194 8.70 -50.63 -30.53
C ASP A 194 9.02 -52.11 -30.31
N LYS A 195 8.05 -52.90 -29.82
CA LYS A 195 8.21 -54.37 -29.70
C LYS A 195 8.50 -54.98 -31.08
N LEU A 196 7.82 -54.54 -32.13
CA LEU A 196 8.09 -54.98 -33.51
C LEU A 196 9.51 -54.60 -33.93
N LEU A 197 9.90 -53.34 -33.77
CA LEU A 197 11.25 -52.86 -34.14
C LEU A 197 12.38 -53.47 -33.30
N THR A 198 12.09 -53.93 -32.09
CA THR A 198 13.11 -54.53 -31.22
C THR A 198 13.38 -55.98 -31.59
N PHE A 199 12.32 -56.77 -31.76
CA PHE A 199 12.41 -58.22 -31.91
C PHE A 199 12.29 -58.71 -33.36
N TYR A 200 11.73 -57.91 -34.27
CA TYR A 200 11.43 -58.28 -35.66
C TYR A 200 11.92 -57.22 -36.65
N LYS A 201 13.20 -56.82 -36.52
CA LYS A 201 13.83 -55.74 -37.30
C LYS A 201 13.78 -55.94 -38.81
N ASP A 202 13.85 -57.18 -39.26
CA ASP A 202 13.84 -57.54 -40.69
C ASP A 202 12.41 -57.68 -41.24
N SER A 203 11.37 -57.43 -40.43
CA SER A 203 9.98 -57.47 -40.88
C SER A 203 9.72 -56.40 -41.93
N PRO A 204 8.95 -56.70 -43.00
CA PRO A 204 8.54 -55.69 -43.98
C PRO A 204 7.68 -54.56 -43.36
N LEU A 205 7.17 -54.75 -42.14
CA LEU A 205 6.38 -53.77 -41.40
C LEU A 205 7.22 -52.78 -40.59
N ALA A 206 8.53 -53.01 -40.43
CA ALA A 206 9.38 -52.17 -39.60
C ALA A 206 9.41 -50.68 -40.04
N PRO A 207 9.54 -50.33 -41.34
CA PRO A 207 9.44 -48.93 -41.78
C PRO A 207 8.11 -48.25 -41.44
N PHE A 208 7.01 -49.01 -41.51
CA PHE A 208 5.67 -48.50 -41.18
C PHE A 208 5.51 -48.29 -39.68
N ALA A 209 5.99 -49.23 -38.86
CA ALA A 209 5.98 -49.12 -37.40
C ALA A 209 6.79 -47.90 -36.93
N GLN A 210 7.99 -47.71 -37.50
CA GLN A 210 8.86 -46.56 -37.23
C GLN A 210 8.15 -45.22 -37.51
N LYS A 211 7.49 -45.09 -38.66
CA LYS A 211 6.71 -43.90 -39.00
C LYS A 211 5.57 -43.67 -37.99
N GLN A 212 4.84 -44.72 -37.62
CA GLN A 212 3.70 -44.58 -36.71
C GLN A 212 4.11 -44.24 -35.27
N ILE A 213 5.30 -44.66 -34.83
CA ILE A 213 5.87 -44.21 -33.55
C ILE A 213 6.06 -42.69 -33.56
N GLY A 214 6.65 -42.14 -34.62
CA GLY A 214 6.81 -40.70 -34.77
C GLY A 214 5.49 -39.92 -34.74
N ILE A 215 4.47 -40.43 -35.44
CA ILE A 215 3.10 -39.87 -35.42
C ILE A 215 2.50 -39.95 -34.02
N ALA A 216 2.61 -41.08 -33.34
CA ALA A 216 2.10 -41.27 -31.99
C ALA A 216 2.76 -40.31 -30.98
N TYR A 217 4.08 -40.10 -31.07
CA TYR A 217 4.78 -39.12 -30.23
C TYR A 217 4.32 -37.68 -30.49
N TYR A 218 4.02 -37.32 -31.75
CA TYR A 218 3.43 -36.02 -32.06
C TYR A 218 2.09 -35.81 -31.34
N HIS A 219 1.22 -36.83 -31.33
CA HIS A 219 -0.06 -36.79 -30.61
C HIS A 219 0.09 -36.80 -29.08
N LEU A 220 1.18 -37.36 -28.56
CA LEU A 220 1.54 -37.30 -27.15
C LEU A 220 2.18 -35.95 -26.72
N GLU A 221 2.32 -35.00 -27.66
CA GLU A 221 3.05 -33.73 -27.48
C GLU A 221 4.54 -33.90 -27.11
N ASP A 222 5.11 -35.09 -27.29
CA ASP A 222 6.54 -35.34 -27.16
C ASP A 222 7.24 -35.08 -28.51
N PHE A 223 7.39 -33.79 -28.80
CA PHE A 223 7.91 -33.35 -30.09
C PHE A 223 9.38 -33.73 -30.33
N GLN A 224 10.19 -33.92 -29.29
CA GLN A 224 11.59 -34.33 -29.45
C GLN A 224 11.68 -35.78 -29.92
N SER A 225 10.92 -36.69 -29.28
CA SER A 225 10.81 -38.08 -29.70
C SER A 225 10.18 -38.18 -31.10
N SER A 226 9.14 -37.39 -31.39
CA SER A 226 8.56 -37.31 -32.74
C SER A 226 9.61 -36.95 -33.80
N ILE A 227 10.45 -35.94 -33.55
CA ILE A 227 11.51 -35.52 -34.47
C ILE A 227 12.53 -36.65 -34.70
N LEU A 228 12.98 -37.30 -33.63
CA LEU A 228 13.95 -38.39 -33.70
C LEU A 228 13.43 -39.54 -34.57
N GLU A 229 12.20 -39.96 -34.30
CA GLU A 229 11.60 -41.14 -34.91
C GLU A 229 11.17 -40.89 -36.37
N LEU A 230 10.67 -39.67 -36.69
CA LEU A 230 10.30 -39.28 -38.06
C LEU A 230 11.51 -39.01 -38.97
N ASN A 231 12.69 -38.73 -38.40
CA ASN A 231 13.93 -38.51 -39.16
C ASN A 231 14.74 -39.81 -39.34
N ASN A 232 14.19 -40.96 -38.97
CA ASN A 232 14.87 -42.24 -39.03
C ASN A 232 15.06 -42.72 -40.48
N PRO A 233 16.29 -43.12 -40.90
CA PRO A 233 16.57 -43.61 -42.25
C PRO A 233 15.78 -44.86 -42.69
N LEU A 234 15.18 -45.58 -41.74
CA LEU A 234 14.29 -46.71 -42.02
C LEU A 234 13.00 -46.28 -42.74
N ILE A 235 12.57 -45.02 -42.60
CA ILE A 235 11.39 -44.47 -43.26
C ILE A 235 11.75 -44.14 -44.73
N LYS A 236 11.76 -45.15 -45.60
CA LYS A 236 11.86 -44.98 -47.06
C LYS A 236 10.47 -45.02 -47.69
N GLY A 237 9.88 -43.85 -47.91
CA GLY A 237 8.67 -43.74 -48.72
C GLY A 237 9.00 -43.91 -50.21
N ASN A 238 8.35 -44.86 -50.88
CA ASN A 238 8.43 -45.01 -52.34
C ASN A 238 7.44 -44.08 -53.08
N ASP A 239 6.43 -43.55 -52.37
CA ASP A 239 5.45 -42.59 -52.87
C ASP A 239 5.82 -41.15 -52.46
N ASN A 240 5.80 -40.25 -53.43
CA ASN A 240 6.07 -38.83 -53.26
C ASN A 240 5.06 -38.17 -52.30
N THR A 241 3.81 -38.64 -52.26
CA THR A 241 2.75 -38.10 -51.39
C THR A 241 3.06 -38.38 -49.91
N GLU A 242 3.43 -39.62 -49.59
CA GLU A 242 3.78 -40.02 -48.23
C GLU A 242 5.04 -39.32 -47.72
N LYS A 243 6.03 -39.11 -48.60
CA LYS A 243 7.24 -38.37 -48.27
C LYS A 243 6.92 -36.94 -47.82
N VAL A 244 6.05 -36.23 -48.54
CA VAL A 244 5.68 -34.85 -48.21
C VAL A 244 4.88 -34.77 -46.91
N GLN A 245 3.99 -35.74 -46.65
CA GLN A 245 3.26 -35.80 -45.37
C GLN A 245 4.20 -35.98 -44.18
N ASN A 246 5.19 -36.85 -44.30
CA ASN A 246 6.20 -37.05 -43.24
C ASN A 246 7.04 -35.79 -43.01
N LEU A 247 7.51 -35.14 -44.08
CA LEU A 247 8.26 -33.87 -43.99
C LEU A 247 7.42 -32.78 -43.30
N TYR A 248 6.14 -32.67 -43.65
CA TYR A 248 5.24 -31.68 -43.05
C TYR A 248 5.07 -31.92 -41.54
N LEU A 249 4.86 -33.16 -41.13
CA LEU A 249 4.75 -33.52 -39.71
C LEU A 249 6.07 -33.28 -38.96
N LEU A 250 7.21 -33.58 -39.58
CA LEU A 250 8.54 -33.32 -39.02
C LEU A 250 8.78 -31.81 -38.86
N ALA A 251 8.38 -30.99 -39.84
CA ALA A 251 8.46 -29.54 -39.76
C ALA A 251 7.59 -28.99 -38.62
N ASN A 252 6.34 -29.45 -38.50
CA ASN A 252 5.43 -29.08 -37.41
C ASN A 252 5.98 -29.51 -36.04
N SER A 253 6.58 -30.70 -35.94
CA SER A 253 7.22 -31.18 -34.71
C SER A 253 8.39 -30.27 -34.32
N ASN A 254 9.26 -29.91 -35.27
CA ASN A 254 10.33 -28.94 -35.04
C ASN A 254 9.80 -27.57 -34.61
N PHE A 255 8.73 -27.08 -35.25
CA PHE A 255 8.10 -25.81 -34.89
C PHE A 255 7.56 -25.82 -33.45
N LYS A 256 6.82 -26.88 -33.09
CA LYS A 256 6.26 -27.06 -31.74
C LYS A 256 7.34 -27.27 -30.67
N ALA A 257 8.45 -27.91 -31.03
CA ALA A 257 9.65 -28.02 -30.22
C ALA A 257 10.46 -26.71 -30.11
N LYS A 258 10.00 -25.60 -30.72
CA LYS A 258 10.68 -24.29 -30.82
C LYS A 258 12.00 -24.32 -31.60
N ASN A 259 12.24 -25.36 -32.39
CA ASN A 259 13.38 -25.50 -33.31
C ASN A 259 13.08 -24.80 -34.65
N PHE A 260 12.82 -23.48 -34.60
CA PHE A 260 12.29 -22.72 -35.75
C PHE A 260 13.20 -22.74 -36.99
N SER A 261 14.53 -22.78 -36.82
CA SER A 261 15.46 -22.84 -37.95
C SER A 261 15.39 -24.18 -38.71
N ASN A 262 15.14 -25.29 -38.00
CA ASN A 262 14.97 -26.59 -38.64
C ASN A 262 13.59 -26.69 -39.30
N ALA A 263 12.55 -26.18 -38.63
CA ALA A 263 11.21 -26.08 -39.21
C ALA A 263 11.24 -25.25 -40.52
N GLU A 264 11.89 -24.08 -40.51
CA GLU A 264 12.12 -23.24 -41.69
C GLU A 264 12.73 -24.03 -42.85
N LYS A 265 13.83 -24.75 -42.60
CA LYS A 265 14.52 -25.54 -43.62
C LYS A 265 13.59 -26.60 -44.23
N ILE A 266 12.84 -27.33 -43.41
CA ILE A 266 11.99 -28.43 -43.87
C ILE A 266 10.73 -27.90 -44.58
N TYR A 267 10.13 -26.80 -44.12
CA TYR A 267 9.04 -26.17 -44.86
C TYR A 267 9.49 -25.67 -46.23
N LEU A 268 10.70 -25.10 -46.33
CA LEU A 268 11.29 -24.70 -47.62
C LEU A 268 11.52 -25.90 -48.54
N GLU A 269 11.97 -27.04 -48.02
CA GLU A 269 12.09 -28.30 -48.79
C GLU A 269 10.74 -28.71 -49.40
N ILE A 270 9.66 -28.70 -48.61
CA ILE A 270 8.32 -29.02 -49.11
C ILE A 270 7.88 -28.03 -50.20
N ILE A 271 8.10 -26.74 -49.99
CA ILE A 271 7.63 -25.68 -50.90
C ILE A 271 8.39 -25.71 -52.23
N ASN A 272 9.71 -25.92 -52.19
CA ASN A 272 10.57 -25.82 -53.37
C ASN A 272 10.63 -27.14 -54.15
N ASP A 273 10.73 -28.27 -53.46
CA ASP A 273 10.97 -29.57 -54.09
C ASP A 273 9.66 -30.29 -54.44
N HIS A 274 8.55 -29.90 -53.79
CA HIS A 274 7.23 -30.50 -53.98
C HIS A 274 6.12 -29.45 -54.26
N PRO A 275 6.28 -28.57 -55.26
CA PRO A 275 5.43 -27.39 -55.44
C PRO A 275 3.96 -27.68 -55.83
N THR A 276 3.65 -28.90 -56.29
CA THR A 276 2.28 -29.34 -56.62
C THR A 276 1.56 -29.99 -55.45
N SER A 277 2.22 -30.19 -54.31
CA SER A 277 1.62 -30.84 -53.15
C SER A 277 0.48 -29.99 -52.55
N PRO A 278 -0.62 -30.61 -52.09
CA PRO A 278 -1.68 -29.88 -51.37
C PRO A 278 -1.17 -29.22 -50.08
N LEU A 279 -0.07 -29.71 -49.50
CA LEU A 279 0.53 -29.21 -48.25
C LEU A 279 1.45 -27.99 -48.43
N VAL A 280 1.68 -27.53 -49.66
CA VAL A 280 2.56 -26.36 -49.92
C VAL A 280 2.04 -25.12 -49.21
N ARG A 281 0.72 -24.93 -49.18
CA ARG A 281 0.12 -23.73 -48.61
C ARG A 281 0.17 -23.75 -47.08
N ASP A 282 -0.11 -24.89 -46.46
CA ASP A 282 0.08 -25.11 -45.03
C ASP A 282 1.56 -24.95 -44.63
N SER A 283 2.48 -25.45 -45.46
CA SER A 283 3.93 -25.28 -45.26
C SER A 283 4.36 -23.82 -45.36
N LYS A 284 3.77 -23.02 -46.27
CA LYS A 284 4.01 -21.57 -46.33
C LYS A 284 3.53 -20.84 -45.07
N LEU A 285 2.40 -21.26 -44.52
CA LEU A 285 1.90 -20.70 -43.25
C LEU A 285 2.85 -21.05 -42.09
N GLY A 286 3.28 -22.32 -41.99
CA GLY A 286 4.27 -22.76 -41.00
C GLY A 286 5.63 -22.06 -41.15
N LEU A 287 6.07 -21.81 -42.39
CA LEU A 287 7.28 -21.04 -42.69
C LEU A 287 7.14 -19.58 -42.25
N ALA A 288 6.01 -18.93 -42.56
CA ALA A 288 5.74 -17.55 -42.14
C ALA A 288 5.79 -17.41 -40.61
N TRP A 289 5.18 -18.34 -39.90
CA TRP A 289 5.26 -18.42 -38.44
C TRP A 289 6.68 -18.68 -37.93
N SER A 290 7.45 -19.54 -38.59
CA SER A 290 8.85 -19.81 -38.26
C SER A 290 9.71 -18.56 -38.41
N TYR A 291 9.50 -17.77 -39.47
CA TYR A 291 10.16 -16.46 -39.63
C TYR A 291 9.73 -15.46 -38.55
N PHE A 292 8.43 -15.39 -38.24
CA PHE A 292 7.90 -14.48 -37.24
C PHE A 292 8.51 -14.74 -35.86
N GLN A 293 8.57 -16.00 -35.42
CA GLN A 293 9.17 -16.39 -34.14
C GLN A 293 10.68 -16.13 -34.08
N GLN A 294 11.37 -16.18 -35.22
CA GLN A 294 12.78 -15.80 -35.36
C GLN A 294 13.01 -14.28 -35.48
N LYS A 295 11.94 -13.46 -35.40
CA LYS A 295 11.98 -11.99 -35.60
C LYS A 295 12.45 -11.56 -37.00
N LYS A 296 12.40 -12.47 -37.99
CA LYS A 296 12.64 -12.19 -39.41
C LYS A 296 11.37 -11.60 -40.03
N TYR A 297 10.97 -10.41 -39.58
CA TYR A 297 9.64 -9.86 -39.87
C TYR A 297 9.42 -9.54 -41.35
N GLU A 298 10.44 -9.12 -42.11
CA GLU A 298 10.31 -8.92 -43.56
C GLU A 298 9.97 -10.24 -44.28
N ASN A 299 10.75 -11.31 -44.01
CA ASN A 299 10.48 -12.64 -44.56
C ASN A 299 9.12 -13.19 -44.13
N ALA A 300 8.72 -12.96 -42.88
CA ALA A 300 7.40 -13.35 -42.39
C ALA A 300 6.28 -12.62 -43.14
N PHE A 301 6.43 -11.31 -43.38
CA PHE A 301 5.46 -10.52 -44.11
C PHE A 301 5.29 -11.02 -45.54
N ASP A 302 6.38 -11.30 -46.25
CA ASP A 302 6.35 -11.84 -47.61
C ASP A 302 5.67 -13.20 -47.65
N ALA A 303 6.03 -14.09 -46.71
CA ALA A 303 5.46 -15.42 -46.61
C ALA A 303 3.95 -15.38 -46.32
N PHE A 304 3.50 -14.60 -45.33
CA PHE A 304 2.07 -14.40 -45.05
C PHE A 304 1.33 -13.73 -46.22
N SER A 305 1.94 -12.72 -46.85
CA SER A 305 1.34 -12.03 -48.00
C SER A 305 1.17 -12.94 -49.23
N SER A 306 2.01 -13.97 -49.37
CA SER A 306 1.93 -14.91 -50.50
C SER A 306 0.72 -15.85 -50.47
N ILE A 307 0.05 -16.00 -49.32
CA ILE A 307 -1.04 -16.98 -49.11
C ILE A 307 -2.42 -16.37 -48.79
N LYS A 308 -2.56 -15.04 -48.78
CA LYS A 308 -3.76 -14.30 -48.35
C LYS A 308 -4.90 -14.15 -49.38
N ASN A 309 -4.70 -14.56 -50.63
CA ASN A 309 -5.60 -14.23 -51.75
C ASN A 309 -6.81 -15.18 -51.94
N ARG A 310 -7.12 -16.05 -50.97
CA ARG A 310 -8.29 -16.96 -50.99
C ARG A 310 -9.27 -16.65 -49.85
N ARG A 311 -10.54 -17.07 -49.95
CA ARG A 311 -11.53 -16.92 -48.85
C ARG A 311 -11.62 -18.21 -48.03
N ASP A 312 -10.59 -18.50 -47.26
CA ASP A 312 -10.51 -19.66 -46.36
C ASP A 312 -9.75 -19.31 -45.08
N ASN A 313 -9.75 -20.24 -44.12
CA ASN A 313 -9.16 -20.05 -42.79
C ASN A 313 -7.65 -19.71 -42.84
N ILE A 314 -6.91 -20.28 -43.79
CA ILE A 314 -5.47 -20.04 -43.94
C ILE A 314 -5.21 -18.60 -44.39
N SER A 315 -5.99 -18.11 -45.36
CA SER A 315 -5.87 -16.71 -45.80
C SER A 315 -6.32 -15.73 -44.74
N GLU A 316 -7.36 -16.07 -43.97
CA GLU A 316 -7.85 -15.24 -42.86
C GLU A 316 -6.72 -15.00 -41.86
N GLU A 317 -6.10 -16.08 -41.39
CA GLU A 317 -4.97 -16.03 -40.46
C GLU A 317 -3.78 -15.27 -41.07
N ALA A 318 -3.38 -15.62 -42.30
CA ALA A 318 -2.25 -14.97 -42.95
C ALA A 318 -2.47 -13.47 -43.21
N SER A 319 -3.69 -13.06 -43.55
CA SER A 319 -4.02 -11.66 -43.78
C SER A 319 -3.90 -10.85 -42.49
N PHE A 320 -4.44 -11.35 -41.38
CA PHE A 320 -4.29 -10.73 -40.06
C PHE A 320 -2.82 -10.63 -39.63
N TRP A 321 -2.07 -11.73 -39.70
CA TRP A 321 -0.66 -11.75 -39.28
C TRP A 321 0.26 -10.96 -40.23
N SER A 322 -0.10 -10.78 -41.50
CA SER A 322 0.62 -9.86 -42.39
C SER A 322 0.54 -8.40 -41.91
N ALA A 323 -0.64 -7.97 -41.44
CA ALA A 323 -0.82 -6.64 -40.87
C ALA A 323 -0.06 -6.49 -39.55
N GLU A 324 -0.12 -7.50 -38.68
CA GLU A 324 0.62 -7.50 -37.42
C GLU A 324 2.14 -7.47 -37.63
N THR A 325 2.64 -8.15 -38.66
CA THR A 325 4.07 -8.14 -39.00
C THR A 325 4.54 -6.74 -39.43
N GLN A 326 3.73 -5.99 -40.19
CA GLN A 326 4.02 -4.58 -40.51
C GLN A 326 4.08 -3.70 -39.26
N ARG A 327 3.25 -4.00 -38.24
CA ARG A 327 3.29 -3.30 -36.95
C ARG A 327 4.61 -3.54 -36.23
N TYR A 328 5.11 -4.79 -36.22
CA TYR A 328 6.41 -5.12 -35.63
C TYR A 328 7.59 -4.50 -36.38
N LEU A 329 7.44 -4.24 -37.68
CA LEU A 329 8.40 -3.47 -38.48
C LEU A 329 8.34 -1.94 -38.21
N GLY A 330 7.38 -1.46 -37.41
CA GLY A 330 7.18 -0.03 -37.15
C GLY A 330 6.52 0.75 -38.28
N ASN A 331 6.05 0.06 -39.34
CA ASN A 331 5.38 0.70 -40.46
C ASN A 331 3.87 0.87 -40.17
N TYR A 332 3.53 1.85 -39.34
CA TYR A 332 2.15 2.09 -38.89
C TYR A 332 1.20 2.49 -40.02
N ARG A 333 1.69 3.17 -41.06
CA ARG A 333 0.87 3.50 -42.24
C ARG A 333 0.44 2.23 -42.97
N ALA A 334 1.39 1.36 -43.34
CA ALA A 334 1.06 0.09 -43.97
C ALA A 334 0.21 -0.77 -43.05
N THR A 335 0.50 -0.80 -41.75
CA THR A 335 -0.30 -1.53 -40.75
C THR A 335 -1.78 -1.14 -40.81
N LYS A 336 -2.10 0.16 -40.88
CA LYS A 336 -3.48 0.65 -41.02
C LYS A 336 -4.13 0.14 -42.30
N GLU A 337 -3.47 0.31 -43.44
CA GLU A 337 -3.95 -0.12 -44.76
C GLU A 337 -4.22 -1.65 -44.79
N HIS A 338 -3.30 -2.44 -44.21
CA HIS A 338 -3.41 -3.90 -44.15
C HIS A 338 -4.54 -4.38 -43.21
N PHE A 339 -4.70 -3.78 -42.02
CA PHE A 339 -5.83 -4.12 -41.13
C PHE A 339 -7.18 -3.69 -41.74
N GLN A 340 -7.26 -2.54 -42.38
CA GLN A 340 -8.48 -2.10 -43.09
C GLN A 340 -8.83 -3.06 -44.22
N SER A 341 -7.84 -3.50 -45.02
CA SER A 341 -8.02 -4.52 -46.05
C SER A 341 -8.48 -5.86 -45.46
N PHE A 342 -7.90 -6.29 -44.33
CA PHE A 342 -8.32 -7.49 -43.61
C PHE A 342 -9.79 -7.40 -43.17
N LEU A 343 -10.20 -6.29 -42.55
CA LEU A 343 -11.58 -6.08 -42.09
C LEU A 343 -12.60 -6.08 -43.22
N SER A 344 -12.22 -5.62 -44.41
CA SER A 344 -13.06 -5.66 -45.62
C SER A 344 -13.18 -7.07 -46.20
N ASN A 345 -12.08 -7.82 -46.25
CA ASN A 345 -12.02 -9.15 -46.87
C ASN A 345 -12.56 -10.27 -45.97
N PHE A 346 -12.43 -10.14 -44.64
CA PHE A 346 -12.81 -11.15 -43.66
C PHE A 346 -13.70 -10.57 -42.54
N PRO A 347 -14.91 -10.09 -42.86
CA PRO A 347 -15.75 -9.37 -41.91
C PRO A 347 -16.26 -10.21 -40.72
N ASN A 348 -16.28 -11.54 -40.85
CA ASN A 348 -16.74 -12.47 -39.82
C ASN A 348 -15.60 -13.25 -39.15
N SER A 349 -14.34 -12.82 -39.35
CA SER A 349 -13.19 -13.48 -38.76
C SER A 349 -13.15 -13.34 -37.24
N LYS A 350 -12.66 -14.37 -36.54
CA LYS A 350 -12.38 -14.31 -35.10
C LYS A 350 -11.36 -13.24 -34.70
N PHE A 351 -10.54 -12.75 -35.63
CA PHE A 351 -9.53 -11.71 -35.37
C PHE A 351 -10.07 -10.28 -35.56
N VAL A 352 -11.32 -10.12 -35.97
CA VAL A 352 -11.95 -8.81 -36.21
C VAL A 352 -11.88 -7.88 -35.00
N PRO A 353 -12.27 -8.29 -33.77
CA PRO A 353 -12.21 -7.41 -32.61
C PRO A 353 -10.79 -6.92 -32.34
N ASN A 354 -9.81 -7.82 -32.46
CA ASN A 354 -8.40 -7.50 -32.28
C ASN A 354 -7.90 -6.48 -33.32
N ALA A 355 -8.22 -6.68 -34.60
CA ALA A 355 -7.83 -5.75 -35.67
C ALA A 355 -8.43 -4.35 -35.49
N ILE A 356 -9.72 -4.28 -35.11
CA ILE A 356 -10.41 -3.01 -34.82
C ILE A 356 -9.76 -2.31 -33.63
N TYR A 357 -9.55 -3.02 -32.52
CA TYR A 357 -8.91 -2.48 -31.33
C TYR A 357 -7.51 -1.94 -31.64
N LYS A 358 -6.68 -2.72 -32.36
CA LYS A 358 -5.34 -2.30 -32.78
C LYS A 358 -5.36 -1.04 -33.65
N LEU A 359 -6.28 -0.93 -34.60
CA LEU A 359 -6.45 0.31 -35.37
C LEU A 359 -6.76 1.50 -34.45
N GLY A 360 -7.71 1.33 -33.53
CA GLY A 360 -8.06 2.34 -32.53
C GLY A 360 -6.87 2.80 -31.68
N VAL A 361 -6.06 1.87 -31.19
CA VAL A 361 -4.83 2.17 -30.42
C VAL A 361 -3.81 2.94 -31.26
N ILE A 362 -3.62 2.58 -32.53
CA ILE A 362 -2.68 3.29 -33.41
C ILE A 362 -3.15 4.74 -33.61
N TYR A 363 -4.44 4.96 -33.91
CA TYR A 363 -4.98 6.32 -34.05
C TYR A 363 -4.91 7.13 -32.74
N TYR A 364 -5.17 6.49 -31.59
CA TYR A 364 -5.01 7.13 -30.28
C TYR A 364 -3.56 7.59 -30.04
N THR A 365 -2.59 6.74 -30.37
CA THR A 365 -1.16 7.05 -30.24
C THR A 365 -0.74 8.20 -31.15
N ASP A 366 -1.32 8.27 -32.35
CA ASP A 366 -1.13 9.38 -33.31
C ASP A 366 -1.86 10.67 -32.88
N LYS A 367 -2.55 10.67 -31.74
CA LYS A 367 -3.42 11.77 -31.23
C LYS A 367 -4.59 12.13 -32.15
N ASP A 368 -4.93 11.24 -33.08
CA ASP A 368 -6.13 11.35 -33.93
C ASP A 368 -7.32 10.74 -33.19
N TYR A 369 -7.82 11.49 -32.20
CA TYR A 369 -8.88 11.02 -31.31
C TYR A 369 -10.22 10.78 -32.02
N THR A 370 -10.44 11.42 -33.17
CA THR A 370 -11.67 11.22 -33.97
C THR A 370 -11.71 9.80 -34.52
N HIS A 371 -10.71 9.39 -35.30
CA HIS A 371 -10.65 8.04 -35.84
C HIS A 371 -10.44 6.99 -34.75
N ALA A 372 -9.70 7.32 -33.68
CA ALA A 372 -9.58 6.43 -32.53
C ALA A 372 -10.96 6.10 -31.94
N LYS A 373 -11.81 7.11 -31.71
CA LYS A 373 -13.18 6.90 -31.22
C LYS A 373 -14.02 6.07 -32.19
N ASP A 374 -13.93 6.30 -33.49
CA ASP A 374 -14.69 5.54 -34.50
C ASP A 374 -14.37 4.03 -34.45
N TYR A 375 -13.09 3.66 -34.31
CA TYR A 375 -12.69 2.25 -34.21
C TYR A 375 -12.99 1.67 -32.82
N LEU A 376 -12.71 2.40 -31.74
CA LEU A 376 -12.86 1.91 -30.37
C LEU A 376 -14.32 1.81 -29.92
N SER A 377 -15.25 2.54 -30.56
CA SER A 377 -16.70 2.44 -30.30
C SER A 377 -17.41 1.43 -31.21
N ASN A 378 -16.67 0.71 -32.06
CA ASN A 378 -17.26 -0.18 -33.05
C ASN A 378 -17.96 -1.39 -32.39
N GLU A 379 -19.22 -1.65 -32.75
CA GLU A 379 -20.04 -2.70 -32.13
C GLU A 379 -19.45 -4.11 -32.26
N ARG A 380 -18.61 -4.36 -33.27
CA ARG A 380 -17.98 -5.66 -33.49
C ARG A 380 -17.03 -6.04 -32.35
N LEU A 381 -16.55 -5.08 -31.56
CA LEU A 381 -15.77 -5.34 -30.35
C LEU A 381 -16.55 -6.10 -29.27
N LYS A 382 -17.89 -6.00 -29.25
CA LYS A 382 -18.75 -6.73 -28.29
C LYS A 382 -18.63 -8.25 -28.37
N SER A 383 -18.10 -8.78 -29.49
CA SER A 383 -17.83 -10.22 -29.63
C SER A 383 -16.62 -10.71 -28.83
N ASP A 384 -15.81 -9.81 -28.27
CA ASP A 384 -14.70 -10.14 -27.38
C ASP A 384 -14.60 -9.13 -26.22
N SER A 385 -15.01 -9.57 -25.03
CA SER A 385 -15.06 -8.73 -23.82
C SER A 385 -13.71 -8.12 -23.44
N ARG A 386 -12.58 -8.78 -23.78
CA ARG A 386 -11.24 -8.27 -23.47
C ARG A 386 -10.93 -7.02 -24.29
N TYR A 387 -11.12 -7.07 -25.60
CA TYR A 387 -10.86 -5.92 -26.46
C TYR A 387 -11.88 -4.80 -26.24
N LEU A 388 -13.14 -5.14 -25.93
CA LEU A 388 -14.14 -4.14 -25.56
C LEU A 388 -13.74 -3.39 -24.27
N ALA A 389 -13.31 -4.10 -23.23
CA ALA A 389 -12.85 -3.46 -21.99
C ALA A 389 -11.64 -2.55 -22.23
N GLN A 390 -10.64 -3.02 -22.99
CA GLN A 390 -9.47 -2.21 -23.35
C GLN A 390 -9.85 -0.98 -24.19
N ALA A 391 -10.81 -1.10 -25.10
CA ALA A 391 -11.29 0.01 -25.89
C ALA A 391 -12.00 1.06 -25.04
N ASN A 392 -12.85 0.63 -24.10
CA ASN A 392 -13.53 1.51 -23.15
C ASN A 392 -12.54 2.27 -22.26
N VAL A 393 -11.45 1.65 -21.80
CA VAL A 393 -10.39 2.38 -21.05
C VAL A 393 -9.83 3.55 -21.87
N ILE A 394 -9.51 3.31 -23.15
CA ILE A 394 -8.94 4.36 -24.01
C ILE A 394 -9.99 5.44 -24.32
N LEU A 395 -11.25 5.06 -24.58
CA LEU A 395 -12.35 6.00 -24.76
C LEU A 395 -12.56 6.88 -23.51
N GLY A 396 -12.43 6.29 -22.32
CA GLY A 396 -12.46 7.00 -21.04
C GLY A 396 -11.31 8.01 -20.91
N GLN A 397 -10.08 7.61 -21.28
CA GLN A 397 -8.92 8.48 -21.29
C GLN A 397 -9.05 9.64 -22.30
N ILE A 398 -9.56 9.38 -23.51
CA ILE A 398 -9.86 10.42 -24.50
C ILE A 398 -10.89 11.40 -23.90
N SER A 399 -11.93 10.89 -23.25
CA SER A 399 -12.99 11.70 -22.64
C SER A 399 -12.46 12.57 -21.49
N LEU A 400 -11.52 12.06 -20.68
CA LEU A 400 -10.82 12.86 -19.65
C LEU A 400 -10.04 14.02 -20.28
N ASN A 401 -9.29 13.77 -21.36
CA ASN A 401 -8.53 14.80 -22.06
C ASN A 401 -9.44 15.88 -22.70
N GLU A 402 -10.66 15.50 -23.09
CA GLU A 402 -11.70 16.41 -23.59
C GLU A 402 -12.47 17.13 -22.46
N ASN A 403 -12.11 16.89 -21.18
CA ASN A 403 -12.81 17.35 -19.98
C ASN A 403 -14.29 16.89 -19.90
N ASN A 404 -14.66 15.82 -20.61
CA ASN A 404 -15.99 15.22 -20.58
C ASN A 404 -16.05 14.10 -19.53
N TYR A 405 -16.09 14.51 -18.25
CA TYR A 405 -15.98 13.60 -17.12
C TYR A 405 -17.15 12.61 -17.01
N GLY A 406 -18.35 12.99 -17.46
CA GLY A 406 -19.52 12.10 -17.47
C GLY A 406 -19.38 10.97 -18.49
N ALA A 407 -18.86 11.26 -19.69
CA ALA A 407 -18.54 10.23 -20.68
C ALA A 407 -17.38 9.34 -20.21
N ALA A 408 -16.34 9.94 -19.60
CA ALA A 408 -15.22 9.21 -19.03
C ALA A 408 -15.68 8.19 -17.97
N GLU A 409 -16.48 8.63 -17.00
CA GLU A 409 -17.08 7.76 -15.98
C GLU A 409 -17.84 6.60 -16.61
N LYS A 410 -18.71 6.89 -17.59
CA LYS A 410 -19.49 5.87 -18.29
C LYS A 410 -18.57 4.78 -18.86
N TYR A 411 -17.57 5.17 -19.65
CA TYR A 411 -16.67 4.19 -20.28
C TYR A 411 -15.86 3.39 -19.27
N PHE A 412 -15.34 4.00 -18.20
CA PHE A 412 -14.60 3.26 -17.17
C PHE A 412 -15.50 2.28 -16.41
N ARG A 413 -16.76 2.62 -16.13
CA ARG A 413 -17.72 1.68 -15.52
C ARG A 413 -18.04 0.52 -16.46
N GLU A 414 -18.30 0.80 -17.74
CA GLU A 414 -18.54 -0.25 -18.75
C GLU A 414 -17.33 -1.19 -18.90
N ALA A 415 -16.10 -0.68 -18.76
CA ALA A 415 -14.89 -1.52 -18.76
C ALA A 415 -14.83 -2.46 -17.53
N LEU A 416 -15.21 -1.97 -16.35
CA LEU A 416 -15.22 -2.73 -15.10
C LEU A 416 -16.31 -3.82 -15.08
N GLU A 417 -17.49 -3.54 -15.63
CA GLU A 417 -18.61 -4.48 -15.69
C GLU A 417 -18.31 -5.75 -16.51
N LEU A 418 -17.36 -5.68 -17.44
CA LEU A 418 -16.98 -6.81 -18.29
C LEU A 418 -16.18 -7.90 -17.55
N ASN A 419 -15.72 -7.63 -16.31
CA ASN A 419 -15.04 -8.60 -15.43
C ASN A 419 -13.91 -9.39 -16.11
N VAL A 420 -13.08 -8.70 -16.89
CA VAL A 420 -11.92 -9.30 -17.54
C VAL A 420 -10.84 -9.54 -16.48
N ASN A 421 -10.40 -10.79 -16.28
CA ASN A 421 -9.37 -11.19 -15.31
C ASN A 421 -7.95 -10.68 -15.70
N GLU A 422 -7.80 -9.37 -15.88
CA GLU A 422 -6.53 -8.69 -16.15
C GLU A 422 -6.38 -7.48 -15.23
N ASN A 423 -5.59 -7.66 -14.16
CA ASN A 423 -5.39 -6.66 -13.09
C ASN A 423 -4.99 -5.26 -13.61
N ASN A 424 -4.33 -5.16 -14.76
CA ASN A 424 -3.93 -3.87 -15.33
C ASN A 424 -5.13 -3.08 -15.90
N ILE A 425 -6.09 -3.76 -16.54
CA ILE A 425 -7.29 -3.13 -17.09
C ILE A 425 -8.19 -2.62 -15.95
N ASP A 426 -8.41 -3.46 -14.95
CA ASP A 426 -9.25 -3.14 -13.80
C ASP A 426 -8.70 -1.94 -13.02
N ASN A 427 -7.41 -1.94 -12.68
CA ASN A 427 -6.78 -0.83 -11.97
C ASN A 427 -6.74 0.47 -12.80
N SER A 428 -6.46 0.39 -14.11
CA SER A 428 -6.52 1.57 -14.99
C SER A 428 -7.93 2.13 -15.09
N SER A 429 -8.96 1.27 -15.11
CA SER A 429 -10.36 1.71 -15.17
C SER A 429 -10.79 2.33 -13.85
N LYS A 430 -10.42 1.73 -12.71
CA LYS A 430 -10.68 2.28 -11.37
C LYS A 430 -10.01 3.64 -11.18
N LEU A 431 -8.74 3.79 -11.58
CA LEU A 431 -8.04 5.08 -11.48
C LEU A 431 -8.71 6.15 -12.35
N GLY A 432 -8.99 5.83 -13.62
CA GLY A 432 -9.71 6.76 -14.52
C GLY A 432 -11.10 7.14 -14.01
N LEU A 433 -11.83 6.17 -13.43
CA LEU A 433 -13.12 6.40 -12.78
C LEU A 433 -12.99 7.35 -11.58
N ALA A 434 -12.03 7.11 -10.70
CA ALA A 434 -11.79 7.96 -9.53
C ALA A 434 -11.46 9.41 -9.94
N VAL A 435 -10.58 9.60 -10.94
CA VAL A 435 -10.27 10.94 -11.46
C VAL A 435 -11.53 11.60 -12.04
N SER A 436 -12.34 10.85 -12.78
CA SER A 436 -13.62 11.35 -13.33
C SER A 436 -14.60 11.77 -12.23
N LEU A 437 -14.66 11.02 -11.13
CA LEU A 437 -15.51 11.31 -9.97
C LEU A 437 -15.02 12.54 -9.19
N TYR A 438 -13.71 12.66 -8.97
CA TYR A 438 -13.08 13.82 -8.35
C TYR A 438 -13.40 15.11 -9.11
N GLN A 439 -13.25 15.11 -10.45
CA GLN A 439 -13.56 16.27 -11.28
C GLN A 439 -15.05 16.64 -11.27
N GLN A 440 -15.93 15.67 -11.01
CA GLN A 440 -17.37 15.88 -10.81
C GLN A 440 -17.74 16.24 -9.36
N LYS A 441 -16.75 16.49 -8.48
CA LYS A 441 -16.91 16.82 -7.06
C LYS A 441 -17.55 15.72 -6.21
N ARG A 442 -17.50 14.47 -6.67
CA ARG A 442 -18.02 13.27 -5.97
C ARG A 442 -16.88 12.61 -5.18
N TYR A 443 -16.37 13.33 -4.18
CA TYR A 443 -15.10 12.99 -3.53
C TYR A 443 -15.13 11.67 -2.75
N GLU A 444 -16.21 11.39 -2.03
CA GLU A 444 -16.35 10.14 -1.25
C GLU A 444 -16.35 8.89 -2.13
N GLU A 445 -17.04 8.95 -3.27
CA GLU A 445 -17.06 7.84 -4.23
C GLU A 445 -15.69 7.65 -4.88
N SER A 446 -15.02 8.75 -5.26
CA SER A 446 -13.64 8.72 -5.76
C SER A 446 -12.70 8.07 -4.74
N LYS A 447 -12.73 8.52 -3.49
CA LYS A 447 -11.92 8.00 -2.37
C LYS A 447 -12.15 6.50 -2.16
N THR A 448 -13.41 6.05 -2.22
CA THR A 448 -13.75 4.62 -2.13
C THR A 448 -13.10 3.80 -3.24
N VAL A 449 -13.18 4.28 -4.49
CA VAL A 449 -12.57 3.59 -5.64
C VAL A 449 -11.04 3.54 -5.52
N LEU A 450 -10.40 4.63 -5.09
CA LEU A 450 -8.94 4.68 -4.92
C LEU A 450 -8.43 3.75 -3.81
N ASN A 451 -9.16 3.66 -2.69
CA ASN A 451 -8.81 2.72 -1.62
C ASN A 451 -8.88 1.26 -2.09
N ASN A 452 -9.85 0.93 -2.95
CA ASN A 452 -9.94 -0.40 -3.54
C ASN A 452 -8.68 -0.73 -4.38
N ILE A 453 -8.15 0.23 -5.15
CA ILE A 453 -6.91 0.04 -5.91
C ILE A 453 -5.74 -0.30 -4.96
N LEU A 454 -5.57 0.43 -3.86
CA LEU A 454 -4.47 0.18 -2.92
C LEU A 454 -4.61 -1.16 -2.17
N ASN A 455 -5.84 -1.59 -1.89
CA ASN A 455 -6.11 -2.88 -1.25
C ASN A 455 -5.84 -4.05 -2.21
N ASP A 456 -6.23 -3.91 -3.49
CA ASP A 456 -6.07 -4.95 -4.50
C ASP A 456 -4.63 -5.04 -5.05
N ASN A 457 -3.99 -3.89 -5.27
CA ASN A 457 -2.64 -3.78 -5.81
C ASN A 457 -1.92 -2.50 -5.35
N SER A 458 -1.30 -2.57 -4.17
CA SER A 458 -0.65 -1.44 -3.49
C SER A 458 0.44 -0.68 -4.28
N ASN A 459 0.99 -1.26 -5.36
CA ASN A 459 2.08 -0.66 -6.15
C ASN A 459 1.61 -0.03 -7.47
N TYR A 460 0.36 -0.24 -7.90
CA TYR A 460 -0.13 0.28 -9.17
C TYR A 460 -0.25 1.81 -9.13
N GLU A 461 0.52 2.52 -9.96
CA GLU A 461 0.50 4.00 -10.09
C GLU A 461 0.44 4.69 -8.71
N ARG A 462 1.18 4.14 -7.74
CA ARG A 462 0.98 4.39 -6.31
C ARG A 462 0.98 5.88 -5.96
N ASN A 463 1.90 6.65 -6.53
CA ASN A 463 2.00 8.09 -6.31
C ASN A 463 0.75 8.83 -6.81
N LYS A 464 0.22 8.49 -7.99
CA LYS A 464 -1.03 9.09 -8.52
C LYS A 464 -2.24 8.72 -7.68
N VAL A 465 -2.34 7.46 -7.25
CA VAL A 465 -3.44 7.00 -6.40
C VAL A 465 -3.42 7.74 -5.05
N LEU A 466 -2.25 7.82 -4.40
CA LEU A 466 -2.07 8.56 -3.16
C LEU A 466 -2.32 10.06 -3.32
N PHE A 467 -1.89 10.65 -4.43
CA PHE A 467 -2.15 12.05 -4.77
C PHE A 467 -3.65 12.33 -4.83
N TYR A 468 -4.41 11.57 -5.64
CA TYR A 468 -5.85 11.77 -5.72
C TYR A 468 -6.56 11.44 -4.41
N LEU A 469 -6.09 10.48 -3.60
CA LEU A 469 -6.64 10.25 -2.26
C LEU A 469 -6.48 11.50 -1.40
N ALA A 470 -5.28 12.06 -1.35
CA ALA A 470 -4.99 13.27 -0.60
C ALA A 470 -5.80 14.49 -1.09
N GLU A 471 -5.97 14.64 -2.41
CA GLU A 471 -6.82 15.69 -3.00
C GLU A 471 -8.29 15.51 -2.60
N ASN A 472 -8.81 14.27 -2.57
CA ASN A 472 -10.18 14.01 -2.10
C ASN A 472 -10.32 14.36 -0.61
N ASP A 473 -9.37 13.94 0.23
CA ASP A 473 -9.33 14.27 1.65
C ASP A 473 -9.30 15.79 1.87
N PHE A 474 -8.46 16.50 1.10
CA PHE A 474 -8.37 17.96 1.14
C PHE A 474 -9.71 18.62 0.81
N MET A 475 -10.37 18.19 -0.27
CA MET A 475 -11.67 18.74 -0.68
C MET A 475 -12.80 18.42 0.30
N LEU A 476 -12.66 17.37 1.12
CA LEU A 476 -13.57 17.01 2.21
C LEU A 476 -13.26 17.77 3.52
N ASN A 477 -12.24 18.62 3.55
CA ASN A 477 -11.70 19.28 4.75
C ASN A 477 -11.06 18.31 5.77
N GLU A 478 -10.71 17.11 5.34
CA GLU A 478 -10.01 16.08 6.12
C GLU A 478 -8.49 16.31 6.00
N TYR A 479 -8.04 17.47 6.48
CA TYR A 479 -6.68 17.96 6.22
C TYR A 479 -5.58 17.07 6.84
N ALA A 480 -5.86 16.38 7.95
CA ALA A 480 -4.89 15.49 8.59
C ALA A 480 -4.66 14.21 7.76
N GLU A 481 -5.74 13.67 7.20
CA GLU A 481 -5.77 12.54 6.28
C GLU A 481 -5.08 12.90 4.97
N ALA A 482 -5.37 14.10 4.43
CA ALA A 482 -4.69 14.63 3.25
C ALA A 482 -3.17 14.68 3.45
N VAL A 483 -2.71 15.25 4.58
CA VAL A 483 -1.27 15.25 4.96
C VAL A 483 -0.71 13.83 5.02
N SER A 484 -1.43 12.91 5.67
CA SER A 484 -1.00 11.51 5.80
C SER A 484 -0.79 10.86 4.43
N ASN A 485 -1.67 11.12 3.46
CA ASN A 485 -1.59 10.56 2.12
C ASN A 485 -0.54 11.25 1.25
N TYR A 486 -0.45 12.58 1.25
CA TYR A 486 0.61 13.29 0.52
C TYR A 486 2.02 12.90 0.99
N ARG A 487 2.23 12.71 2.30
CA ARG A 487 3.55 12.31 2.85
C ARG A 487 4.01 10.91 2.45
N LYS A 488 3.10 10.05 1.95
CA LYS A 488 3.43 8.72 1.44
C LYS A 488 3.90 8.74 -0.02
N ILE A 489 3.77 9.88 -0.71
CA ILE A 489 4.18 10.05 -2.10
C ILE A 489 5.71 10.21 -2.15
N GLU A 490 6.37 9.37 -2.94
CA GLU A 490 7.81 9.48 -3.16
C GLU A 490 8.10 10.63 -4.12
N LEU A 491 8.82 11.66 -3.67
CA LEU A 491 9.11 12.88 -4.44
C LEU A 491 10.11 12.68 -5.61
N THR A 492 10.20 11.47 -6.15
CA THR A 492 11.01 11.12 -7.34
C THR A 492 10.20 11.20 -8.64
N ASP A 493 8.87 11.32 -8.55
CA ASP A 493 7.97 11.37 -9.70
C ASP A 493 7.64 12.81 -10.13
N ASN A 494 8.19 13.23 -11.27
CA ASN A 494 8.04 14.61 -11.75
C ASN A 494 6.59 15.04 -12.04
N GLU A 495 5.64 14.11 -12.21
CA GLU A 495 4.28 14.45 -12.67
C GLU A 495 3.40 15.08 -11.56
N VAL A 496 3.59 14.67 -10.29
CA VAL A 496 2.76 15.13 -9.15
C VAL A 496 3.53 15.89 -8.08
N ASN A 497 4.85 16.05 -8.22
CA ASN A 497 5.70 16.60 -7.15
C ASN A 497 5.36 18.05 -6.76
N ASN A 498 5.16 18.95 -7.72
CA ASN A 498 4.80 20.35 -7.42
C ASN A 498 3.41 20.41 -6.78
N LEU A 499 2.44 19.67 -7.32
CA LEU A 499 1.08 19.58 -6.78
C LEU A 499 1.06 18.99 -5.35
N THR A 500 1.93 18.02 -5.06
CA THR A 500 2.05 17.42 -3.73
C THR A 500 2.58 18.42 -2.70
N LEU A 501 3.64 19.16 -3.03
CA LEU A 501 4.16 20.21 -2.13
C LEU A 501 3.12 21.33 -1.91
N TYR A 502 2.40 21.68 -2.97
CA TYR A 502 1.30 22.64 -2.92
C TYR A 502 0.20 22.16 -1.96
N GLY A 503 -0.30 20.93 -2.14
CA GLY A 503 -1.34 20.33 -1.31
C GLY A 503 -0.91 20.13 0.15
N LEU A 504 0.35 19.75 0.40
CA LEU A 504 0.92 19.67 1.76
C LEU A 504 0.92 21.04 2.44
N GLY A 505 1.45 22.07 1.77
CA GLY A 505 1.50 23.41 2.32
C GLY A 505 0.12 23.92 2.74
N TYR A 506 -0.89 23.78 1.86
CA TYR A 506 -2.26 24.20 2.17
C TYR A 506 -2.95 23.32 3.20
N SER A 507 -2.71 22.02 3.23
CA SER A 507 -3.28 21.14 4.25
C SER A 507 -2.78 21.53 5.64
N TYR A 508 -1.46 21.72 5.80
CA TYR A 508 -0.89 22.19 7.07
C TYR A 508 -1.35 23.60 7.44
N PHE A 509 -1.49 24.50 6.46
CA PHE A 509 -2.01 25.85 6.69
C PHE A 509 -3.43 25.83 7.27
N ASN A 510 -4.32 24.99 6.73
CA ASN A 510 -5.69 24.83 7.23
C ASN A 510 -5.74 24.17 8.62
N LEU A 511 -4.78 23.29 8.94
CA LEU A 511 -4.58 22.75 10.29
C LEU A 511 -4.00 23.77 11.29
N LYS A 512 -3.65 24.99 10.83
CA LYS A 512 -2.94 26.02 11.60
C LYS A 512 -1.56 25.58 12.10
N ASP A 513 -1.00 24.56 11.48
CA ASP A 513 0.38 24.13 11.67
C ASP A 513 1.29 24.94 10.74
N TYR A 514 1.48 26.20 11.12
CA TYR A 514 2.18 27.19 10.30
C TYR A 514 3.67 26.88 10.13
N GLU A 515 4.27 26.14 11.06
CA GLU A 515 5.67 25.69 10.98
C GLU A 515 5.84 24.76 9.77
N ASN A 516 5.05 23.67 9.72
CA ASN A 516 5.10 22.74 8.59
C ASN A 516 4.60 23.38 7.28
N ALA A 517 3.54 24.21 7.34
CA ALA A 517 3.07 24.92 6.15
C ALA A 517 4.17 25.77 5.52
N SER A 518 4.89 26.55 6.34
CA SER A 518 6.00 27.39 5.87
C SER A 518 7.15 26.56 5.28
N TYR A 519 7.43 25.37 5.84
CA TYR A 519 8.44 24.47 5.31
C TYR A 519 8.10 24.01 3.88
N TYR A 520 6.90 23.47 3.65
CA TYR A 520 6.52 22.95 2.34
C TYR A 520 6.30 24.05 1.29
N PHE A 521 5.73 25.19 1.66
CA PHE A 521 5.63 26.32 0.74
C PHE A 521 7.01 26.87 0.36
N ASN A 522 7.96 26.96 1.29
CA ASN A 522 9.33 27.37 0.98
C ASN A 522 10.04 26.36 0.07
N ASP A 523 9.83 25.06 0.27
CA ASP A 523 10.37 24.01 -0.59
C ASP A 523 9.79 24.11 -2.02
N PHE A 524 8.48 24.36 -2.15
CA PHE A 524 7.84 24.65 -3.44
C PHE A 524 8.49 25.86 -4.13
N VAL A 525 8.64 26.99 -3.41
CA VAL A 525 9.21 28.23 -3.96
C VAL A 525 10.65 28.03 -4.46
N LYS A 526 11.44 27.21 -3.76
CA LYS A 526 12.83 26.90 -4.14
C LYS A 526 12.91 25.99 -5.36
N LYS A 527 12.07 24.96 -5.43
CA LYS A 527 12.12 23.94 -6.50
C LYS A 527 11.40 24.38 -7.77
N TYR A 528 10.34 25.17 -7.66
CA TYR A 528 9.47 25.56 -8.77
C TYR A 528 9.31 27.08 -8.89
N PRO A 529 10.40 27.86 -9.02
CA PRO A 529 10.34 29.33 -9.01
C PRO A 529 9.58 29.94 -10.20
N ASN A 530 9.34 29.16 -11.27
CA ASN A 530 8.64 29.59 -12.48
C ASN A 530 7.25 28.97 -12.63
N ASP A 531 6.72 28.29 -11.61
CA ASP A 531 5.36 27.73 -11.62
C ASP A 531 4.32 28.87 -11.69
N GLU A 532 3.23 28.67 -12.40
CA GLU A 532 2.15 29.67 -12.55
C GLU A 532 1.56 30.09 -11.18
N LYS A 533 1.61 29.21 -10.17
CA LYS A 533 1.05 29.44 -8.82
C LYS A 533 2.06 30.09 -7.86
N ILE A 534 3.24 30.50 -8.33
CA ILE A 534 4.34 30.92 -7.44
C ILE A 534 4.01 32.12 -6.54
N ILE A 535 3.25 33.10 -7.03
CA ILE A 535 2.88 34.29 -6.24
C ILE A 535 1.88 33.90 -5.13
N GLU A 536 0.95 33.02 -5.44
CA GLU A 536 -0.02 32.48 -4.48
C GLU A 536 0.70 31.72 -3.36
N VAL A 537 1.60 30.80 -3.73
CA VAL A 537 2.38 30.02 -2.76
C VAL A 537 3.29 30.91 -1.90
N LYS A 538 3.92 31.94 -2.48
CA LYS A 538 4.70 32.92 -1.71
C LYS A 538 3.84 33.70 -0.73
N LEU A 539 2.60 34.02 -1.09
CA LEU A 539 1.67 34.70 -0.20
C LEU A 539 1.34 33.82 1.01
N SER A 540 0.96 32.57 0.76
CA SER A 540 0.69 31.60 1.83
C SER A 540 1.93 31.29 2.68
N LEU A 541 3.13 31.33 2.09
CA LEU A 541 4.40 31.25 2.83
C LEU A 541 4.57 32.44 3.78
N ALA A 542 4.33 33.67 3.32
CA ALA A 542 4.43 34.87 4.13
C ALA A 542 3.40 34.87 5.28
N ASP A 543 2.17 34.42 4.99
CA ASP A 543 1.09 34.26 5.97
C ASP A 543 1.44 33.17 7.01
N SER A 544 2.06 32.07 6.57
CA SER A 544 2.52 31.00 7.45
C SER A 544 3.63 31.49 8.39
N TYR A 545 4.62 32.21 7.87
CA TYR A 545 5.64 32.83 8.73
C TYR A 545 5.03 33.82 9.72
N TYR A 546 4.03 34.60 9.29
CA TYR A 546 3.30 35.50 10.19
C TYR A 546 2.58 34.72 11.31
N GLY A 547 1.88 33.63 10.95
CA GLY A 547 1.18 32.74 11.89
C GLY A 547 2.12 32.05 12.88
N ASN A 548 3.33 31.69 12.44
CA ASN A 548 4.41 31.16 13.28
C ASN A 548 5.18 32.25 14.08
N LYS A 549 4.74 33.52 14.00
CA LYS A 549 5.39 34.68 14.63
C LYS A 549 6.82 34.97 14.15
N ASP A 550 7.26 34.37 13.04
CA ASP A 550 8.48 34.76 12.34
C ASP A 550 8.20 35.98 11.46
N PHE A 551 7.97 37.12 12.13
CA PHE A 551 7.58 38.36 11.48
C PHE A 551 8.67 38.91 10.56
N LEU A 552 9.94 38.62 10.85
CA LEU A 552 11.05 39.05 10.01
C LEU A 552 11.03 38.29 8.67
N ALA A 553 10.96 36.95 8.70
CA ALA A 553 10.85 36.15 7.48
C ALA A 553 9.58 36.51 6.69
N SER A 554 8.45 36.64 7.37
CA SER A 554 7.18 37.09 6.77
C SER A 554 7.33 38.42 6.03
N SER A 555 7.90 39.45 6.69
CA SER A 555 8.11 40.77 6.07
C SER A 555 9.01 40.70 4.83
N ASN A 556 10.04 39.84 4.84
CA ASN A 556 10.94 39.68 3.71
C ASN A 556 10.23 39.05 2.50
N VAL A 557 9.36 38.06 2.72
CA VAL A 557 8.60 37.39 1.65
C VAL A 557 7.55 38.35 1.06
N TYR A 558 6.80 39.09 1.89
CA TYR A 558 5.87 40.10 1.37
C TYR A 558 6.59 41.19 0.55
N ASN A 559 7.74 41.66 1.03
CA ASN A 559 8.56 42.63 0.29
C ASN A 559 9.05 42.03 -1.05
N ASN A 560 9.42 40.75 -1.09
CA ASN A 560 9.78 40.07 -2.33
C ASN A 560 8.63 40.04 -3.34
N ILE A 561 7.41 39.72 -2.88
CA ILE A 561 6.21 39.75 -3.72
C ILE A 561 5.97 41.17 -4.25
N LEU A 562 5.95 42.18 -3.37
CA LEU A 562 5.67 43.58 -3.73
C LEU A 562 6.69 44.20 -4.70
N ASN A 563 7.92 43.71 -4.73
CA ASN A 563 8.95 44.15 -5.69
C ASN A 563 8.91 43.37 -7.01
N GLY A 564 8.30 42.18 -7.02
CA GLY A 564 8.18 41.33 -8.21
C GLY A 564 6.92 41.56 -9.04
N ILE A 565 5.90 42.22 -8.48
CA ILE A 565 4.63 42.52 -9.16
C ILE A 565 4.54 43.99 -9.58
N SER A 566 3.79 44.27 -10.64
CA SER A 566 3.54 45.64 -11.09
C SER A 566 2.72 46.44 -10.07
N ASN A 567 2.79 47.77 -10.13
CA ASN A 567 2.05 48.63 -9.20
C ASN A 567 0.52 48.43 -9.27
N SER A 568 -0.02 48.02 -10.42
CA SER A 568 -1.44 47.71 -10.62
C SER A 568 -1.87 46.38 -10.00
N GLU A 569 -0.94 45.46 -9.77
CA GLU A 569 -1.21 44.13 -9.20
C GLU A 569 -1.07 44.10 -7.68
N LYS A 570 -0.53 45.17 -7.08
CA LYS A 570 -0.48 45.30 -5.62
C LYS A 570 -1.91 45.31 -5.07
N SER A 571 -2.16 44.51 -4.05
CA SER A 571 -3.42 44.51 -3.32
C SER A 571 -3.26 45.22 -1.97
N ASP A 572 -4.37 45.78 -1.49
CA ASP A 572 -4.46 46.38 -0.16
C ASP A 572 -4.14 45.37 0.95
N TYR A 573 -4.51 44.09 0.76
CA TYR A 573 -4.18 43.00 1.66
C TYR A 573 -2.67 42.80 1.82
N ILE A 574 -1.91 42.66 0.72
CA ILE A 574 -0.47 42.39 0.79
C ILE A 574 0.25 43.56 1.46
N LEU A 575 -0.12 44.81 1.15
CA LEU A 575 0.46 45.99 1.79
C LEU A 575 0.14 46.05 3.29
N TYR A 576 -1.11 45.75 3.67
CA TYR A 576 -1.51 45.73 5.06
C TYR A 576 -0.72 44.68 5.86
N GLN A 577 -0.65 43.44 5.35
CA GLN A 577 0.08 42.37 6.02
C GLN A 577 1.58 42.61 6.06
N TYR A 578 2.16 43.19 5.01
CA TYR A 578 3.56 43.59 5.02
C TYR A 578 3.85 44.63 6.11
N ALA A 579 3.04 45.70 6.20
CA ALA A 579 3.18 46.72 7.23
C ALA A 579 2.99 46.14 8.64
N GLN A 580 2.05 45.21 8.80
CA GLN A 580 1.81 44.50 10.05
C GLN A 580 2.99 43.59 10.44
N ALA A 581 3.57 42.86 9.49
CA ALA A 581 4.77 42.04 9.71
C ALA A 581 5.97 42.92 10.09
N LEU A 582 6.16 44.06 9.42
CA LEU A 582 7.17 45.05 9.78
C LEU A 582 7.01 45.53 11.22
N TYR A 583 5.79 45.91 11.62
CA TYR A 583 5.50 46.37 12.98
C TYR A 583 5.83 45.29 14.01
N ASN A 584 5.32 44.07 13.84
CA ASN A 584 5.58 42.98 14.79
C ASN A 584 7.04 42.50 14.79
N SER A 585 7.80 42.77 13.72
CA SER A 585 9.26 42.53 13.69
C SER A 585 10.09 43.64 14.37
N GLY A 586 9.45 44.66 14.95
CA GLY A 586 10.10 45.80 15.60
C GLY A 586 10.51 46.94 14.67
N LYS A 587 10.17 46.87 13.37
CA LYS A 587 10.51 47.89 12.36
C LYS A 587 9.40 48.96 12.25
N SER A 588 9.01 49.56 13.37
CA SER A 588 7.85 50.45 13.47
C SER A 588 7.86 51.63 12.49
N ASP A 589 9.01 52.27 12.25
CA ASP A 589 9.09 53.40 11.31
C ASP A 589 8.84 52.97 9.86
N GLN A 590 9.26 51.75 9.50
CA GLN A 590 8.99 51.18 8.18
C GLN A 590 7.50 50.83 8.06
N ALA A 591 6.94 50.23 9.11
CA ALA A 591 5.51 49.92 9.18
C ALA A 591 4.64 51.17 9.01
N VAL A 592 4.95 52.27 9.68
CA VAL A 592 4.22 53.55 9.54
C VAL A 592 4.28 54.06 8.09
N ARG A 593 5.43 53.98 7.42
CA ARG A 593 5.54 54.39 6.01
C ARG A 593 4.65 53.54 5.11
N GLU A 594 4.62 52.23 5.31
CA GLU A 594 3.80 51.33 4.48
C GLU A 594 2.30 51.42 4.81
N PHE A 595 1.92 51.66 6.07
CA PHE A 595 0.53 51.97 6.41
C PHE A 595 0.08 53.29 5.77
N LYS A 596 0.92 54.33 5.75
CA LYS A 596 0.63 55.57 5.01
C LYS A 596 0.52 55.35 3.50
N ASN A 597 1.37 54.50 2.93
CA ASN A 597 1.31 54.09 1.53
C ASN A 597 -0.03 53.38 1.21
N LEU A 598 -0.47 52.47 2.08
CA LEU A 598 -1.78 51.83 1.97
C LEU A 598 -2.92 52.87 1.99
N GLN A 599 -2.89 53.82 2.92
CA GLN A 599 -3.92 54.86 3.01
C GLN A 599 -3.98 55.77 1.77
N ALA A 600 -2.82 56.09 1.19
CA ALA A 600 -2.73 56.92 0.00
C ALA A 600 -3.26 56.21 -1.24
N ARG A 601 -2.94 54.91 -1.40
CA ARG A 601 -3.33 54.11 -2.57
C ARG A 601 -4.75 53.55 -2.48
N TYR A 602 -5.16 53.12 -1.29
CA TYR A 602 -6.44 52.45 -1.05
C TYR A 602 -7.21 53.12 0.10
N PRO A 603 -7.61 54.40 -0.05
CA PRO A 603 -8.25 55.16 1.03
C PRO A 603 -9.59 54.57 1.50
N SER A 604 -10.26 53.79 0.65
CA SER A 604 -11.51 53.08 0.92
C SER A 604 -11.33 51.59 1.24
N SER A 605 -10.09 51.10 1.42
CA SER A 605 -9.84 49.71 1.80
C SER A 605 -10.46 49.39 3.17
N LYS A 606 -10.91 48.15 3.36
CA LYS A 606 -11.32 47.62 4.66
C LYS A 606 -10.19 47.58 5.70
N TYR A 607 -8.94 47.83 5.28
CA TYR A 607 -7.77 47.92 6.15
C TYR A 607 -7.35 49.37 6.43
N ALA A 608 -7.98 50.36 5.78
CA ALA A 608 -7.51 51.75 5.81
C ALA A 608 -7.69 52.38 7.21
N ASP A 609 -8.85 52.20 7.84
CA ASP A 609 -9.11 52.66 9.21
C ASP A 609 -8.20 51.97 10.24
N ARG A 610 -8.04 50.64 10.12
CA ARG A 610 -7.15 49.85 10.98
C ARG A 610 -5.70 50.26 10.82
N SER A 611 -5.24 50.53 9.60
CA SER A 611 -3.88 51.02 9.37
C SER A 611 -3.62 52.33 10.10
N LEU A 612 -4.60 53.25 10.11
CA LEU A 612 -4.47 54.54 10.78
C LEU A 612 -4.52 54.40 12.30
N TYR A 613 -5.39 53.52 12.81
CA TYR A 613 -5.40 53.15 14.21
C TYR A 613 -4.04 52.58 14.66
N VAL A 614 -3.43 51.68 13.88
CA VAL A 614 -2.11 51.10 14.20
C VAL A 614 -1.01 52.17 14.17
N ILE A 615 -1.08 53.16 13.29
CA ILE A 615 -0.15 54.31 13.32
C ILE A 615 -0.29 55.05 14.66
N GLY A 616 -1.50 55.38 15.10
CA GLY A 616 -1.72 56.02 16.40
C GLY A 616 -1.24 55.16 17.57
N TRP A 617 -1.43 53.84 17.50
CA TRP A 617 -0.91 52.88 18.48
C TRP A 617 0.62 52.85 18.53
N ILE A 618 1.29 52.93 17.37
CA ILE A 618 2.75 53.03 17.31
C ILE A 618 3.23 54.31 18.01
N SER A 619 2.57 55.45 17.79
CA SER A 619 2.88 56.71 18.48
C SER A 619 2.64 56.58 19.99
N PHE A 620 1.54 55.97 20.40
CA PHE A 620 1.23 55.71 21.80
C PHE A 620 2.32 54.89 22.50
N GLN A 621 2.78 53.80 21.87
CA GLN A 621 3.85 52.94 22.39
C GLN A 621 5.22 53.64 22.48
N LYS A 622 5.42 54.70 21.69
CA LYS A 622 6.61 55.57 21.78
C LYS A 622 6.49 56.64 22.87
N ASN A 623 5.40 56.66 23.65
CA ASN A 623 5.01 57.71 24.59
C ASN A 623 4.78 59.08 23.93
N GLU A 624 4.49 59.09 22.62
CA GLU A 624 4.13 60.29 21.86
C GLU A 624 2.60 60.48 21.92
N PHE A 625 2.08 60.72 23.12
CA PHE A 625 0.63 60.65 23.40
C PHE A 625 -0.17 61.72 22.65
N GLU A 626 0.35 62.94 22.49
CA GLU A 626 -0.33 63.98 21.70
C GLU A 626 -0.45 63.61 20.22
N ASP A 627 0.61 63.04 19.62
CA ASP A 627 0.56 62.56 18.23
C ASP A 627 -0.42 61.38 18.11
N ALA A 628 -0.41 60.45 19.09
CA ALA A 628 -1.35 59.34 19.13
C ALA A 628 -2.81 59.85 19.13
N ILE A 629 -3.14 60.84 19.96
CA ILE A 629 -4.45 61.47 20.02
C ILE A 629 -4.81 62.10 18.66
N GLU A 630 -3.89 62.82 18.02
CA GLU A 630 -4.10 63.37 16.69
C GLU A 630 -4.44 62.27 15.67
N LYS A 631 -3.65 61.19 15.61
CA LYS A 631 -3.88 60.08 14.67
C LYS A 631 -5.20 59.37 14.93
N TYR A 632 -5.54 59.13 16.19
CA TYR A 632 -6.81 58.53 16.57
C TYR A 632 -8.02 59.41 16.21
N ASN A 633 -7.94 60.72 16.39
CA ASN A 633 -8.99 61.64 15.93
C ASN A 633 -9.17 61.60 14.42
N ILE A 634 -8.09 61.51 13.64
CA ILE A 634 -8.18 61.36 12.18
C ILE A 634 -8.92 60.05 11.81
N VAL A 635 -8.81 58.97 12.59
CA VAL A 635 -9.61 57.75 12.38
C VAL A 635 -11.10 58.07 12.46
N LEU A 636 -11.53 58.78 13.51
CA LEU A 636 -12.94 59.11 13.73
C LEU A 636 -13.47 60.13 12.70
N GLU A 637 -12.65 61.08 12.28
CA GLU A 637 -13.02 62.09 11.28
C GLU A 637 -13.13 61.51 9.88
N LYS A 638 -12.14 60.71 9.46
CA LYS A 638 -12.06 60.16 8.10
C LYS A 638 -12.95 58.92 7.92
N TYR A 639 -13.17 58.16 8.99
CA TYR A 639 -13.96 56.93 9.00
C TYR A 639 -15.05 56.96 10.08
N PRO A 640 -16.05 57.86 9.99
CA PRO A 640 -17.04 58.09 11.06
C PRO A 640 -17.93 56.88 11.39
N TYR A 641 -17.99 55.88 10.51
CA TYR A 641 -18.75 54.64 10.70
C TYR A 641 -17.86 53.41 10.97
N THR A 642 -16.59 53.60 11.31
CA THR A 642 -15.68 52.50 11.62
C THR A 642 -16.14 51.70 12.83
N SER A 643 -16.03 50.38 12.75
CA SER A 643 -16.26 49.49 13.90
C SER A 643 -15.18 49.63 14.97
N LEU A 644 -14.07 50.33 14.67
CA LEU A 644 -13.00 50.63 15.61
C LEU A 644 -13.31 51.82 16.53
N ALA A 645 -14.39 52.56 16.30
CA ALA A 645 -14.66 53.79 17.05
C ALA A 645 -14.63 53.61 18.59
N PRO A 646 -15.19 52.52 19.19
CA PRO A 646 -15.10 52.30 20.62
C PRO A 646 -13.66 52.15 21.14
N ILE A 647 -12.83 51.37 20.44
CA ILE A 647 -11.43 51.17 20.84
C ILE A 647 -10.58 52.42 20.58
N VAL A 648 -10.92 53.21 19.56
CA VAL A 648 -10.27 54.49 19.27
C VAL A 648 -10.56 55.50 20.39
N TYR A 649 -11.82 55.68 20.80
CA TYR A 649 -12.16 56.54 21.93
C TYR A 649 -11.48 56.09 23.23
N TYR A 650 -11.49 54.78 23.51
CA TYR A 650 -10.73 54.24 24.64
C TYR A 650 -9.23 54.59 24.56
N SER A 651 -8.61 54.41 23.39
CA SER A 651 -7.17 54.69 23.20
C SER A 651 -6.83 56.18 23.35
N ILE A 652 -7.74 57.08 22.94
CA ILE A 652 -7.62 58.53 23.19
C ILE A 652 -7.72 58.82 24.70
N GLY A 653 -8.67 58.19 25.39
CA GLY A 653 -8.81 58.31 26.84
C GLY A 653 -7.55 57.87 27.58
N ASP A 654 -6.94 56.77 27.15
CA ASP A 654 -5.71 56.24 27.75
C ASP A 654 -4.50 57.15 27.45
N ALA A 655 -4.45 57.75 26.26
CA ALA A 655 -3.43 58.74 25.94
C ALA A 655 -3.56 59.99 26.83
N TYR A 656 -4.79 60.48 27.07
CA TYR A 656 -5.02 61.57 28.03
C TYR A 656 -4.67 61.18 29.47
N PHE A 657 -4.94 59.95 29.88
CA PHE A 657 -4.58 59.45 31.20
C PHE A 657 -3.06 59.46 31.41
N ASN A 658 -2.30 58.96 30.42
CA ASN A 658 -0.83 58.96 30.47
C ASN A 658 -0.22 60.37 30.42
N LEU A 659 -0.93 61.35 29.83
CA LEU A 659 -0.58 62.77 29.93
C LEU A 659 -0.91 63.42 31.28
N GLY A 660 -1.59 62.70 32.18
CA GLY A 660 -2.10 63.23 33.45
C GLY A 660 -3.36 64.10 33.30
N ASN A 661 -3.92 64.21 32.10
CA ASN A 661 -5.13 64.97 31.79
C ASN A 661 -6.39 64.14 32.12
N TYR A 662 -6.54 63.81 33.40
CA TYR A 662 -7.57 62.87 33.87
C TYR A 662 -9.01 63.29 33.56
N ASP A 663 -9.33 64.59 33.59
CA ASP A 663 -10.69 65.04 33.29
C ASP A 663 -11.05 64.83 31.80
N SER A 664 -10.10 65.11 30.89
CA SER A 664 -10.25 64.81 29.46
C SER A 664 -10.30 63.30 29.20
N ALA A 665 -9.50 62.52 29.92
CA ALA A 665 -9.55 61.06 29.86
C ALA A 665 -10.94 60.53 30.27
N ILE A 666 -11.49 61.00 31.40
CA ILE A 666 -12.83 60.62 31.87
C ILE A 666 -13.89 60.98 30.82
N THR A 667 -13.88 62.20 30.29
CA THR A 667 -14.85 62.60 29.24
C THR A 667 -14.76 61.69 28.02
N THR A 668 -13.55 61.34 27.58
CA THR A 668 -13.35 60.48 26.41
C THR A 668 -13.79 59.03 26.69
N TYR A 669 -13.51 58.49 27.88
CA TYR A 669 -13.99 57.17 28.26
C TYR A 669 -15.53 57.13 28.36
N GLN A 670 -16.16 58.21 28.81
CA GLN A 670 -17.63 58.32 28.84
C GLN A 670 -18.25 58.25 27.44
N GLU A 671 -17.57 58.74 26.40
CA GLU A 671 -18.03 58.60 25.02
C GLU A 671 -18.19 57.12 24.63
N VAL A 672 -17.30 56.23 25.10
CA VAL A 672 -17.42 54.78 24.87
C VAL A 672 -18.72 54.26 25.49
N MET A 673 -19.00 54.65 26.73
CA MET A 673 -20.19 54.22 27.48
C MET A 673 -21.49 54.74 26.87
N ILE A 674 -21.51 56.01 26.44
CA ILE A 674 -22.71 56.69 25.95
C ILE A 674 -23.02 56.28 24.50
N LYS A 675 -22.01 56.30 23.62
CA LYS A 675 -22.21 56.02 22.19
C LYS A 675 -22.18 54.53 21.86
N TYR A 676 -21.46 53.73 22.65
CA TYR A 676 -21.25 52.30 22.37
C TYR A 676 -21.49 51.41 23.61
N PRO A 677 -22.66 51.50 24.28
CA PRO A 677 -22.94 50.85 25.57
C PRO A 677 -22.84 49.32 25.57
N ARG A 678 -22.82 48.68 24.40
CA ARG A 678 -22.68 47.23 24.23
C ARG A 678 -21.31 46.79 23.72
N SER A 679 -20.37 47.73 23.54
CA SER A 679 -19.02 47.42 23.08
C SER A 679 -18.21 46.72 24.17
N PRO A 680 -17.35 45.74 23.83
CA PRO A 680 -16.38 45.20 24.78
C PRO A 680 -15.50 46.27 25.44
N SER A 681 -15.20 47.38 24.73
CA SER A 681 -14.38 48.49 25.25
C SER A 681 -15.03 49.26 26.40
N VAL A 682 -16.33 49.06 26.68
CA VAL A 682 -17.00 49.68 27.83
C VAL A 682 -16.35 49.23 29.14
N PHE A 683 -15.99 47.96 29.25
CA PHE A 683 -15.30 47.44 30.43
C PHE A 683 -13.99 48.18 30.68
N ASP A 684 -13.17 48.32 29.63
CA ASP A 684 -11.87 49.00 29.71
C ASP A 684 -12.03 50.50 30.01
N ALA A 685 -13.02 51.15 29.41
CA ALA A 685 -13.33 52.56 29.65
C ALA A 685 -13.79 52.83 31.10
N VAL A 686 -14.64 51.96 31.67
CA VAL A 686 -15.08 52.06 33.07
C VAL A 686 -13.89 51.91 34.01
N ASN A 687 -12.99 50.96 33.75
CA ASN A 687 -11.74 50.83 34.53
C ASN A 687 -10.85 52.06 34.36
N GLY A 688 -10.73 52.59 33.14
CA GLY A 688 -9.99 53.83 32.86
C GLY A 688 -10.50 55.02 33.68
N ILE A 689 -11.82 55.20 33.78
CA ILE A 689 -12.45 56.24 34.62
C ILE A 689 -12.13 56.01 36.10
N GLN A 690 -12.23 54.77 36.56
CA GLN A 690 -11.85 54.42 37.94
C GLN A 690 -10.39 54.75 38.22
N TYR A 691 -9.46 54.42 37.32
CA TYR A 691 -8.04 54.78 37.47
C TYR A 691 -7.83 56.29 37.47
N CYS A 692 -8.55 57.04 36.64
CA CYS A 692 -8.51 58.51 36.66
C CYS A 692 -8.89 59.06 38.04
N TYR A 693 -9.99 58.57 38.65
CA TYR A 693 -10.40 59.01 39.98
C TYR A 693 -9.39 58.61 41.06
N VAL A 694 -8.80 57.41 40.98
CA VAL A 694 -7.75 56.96 41.91
C VAL A 694 -6.50 57.83 41.78
N ALA A 695 -6.04 58.13 40.56
CA ALA A 695 -4.89 59.00 40.30
C ALA A 695 -5.13 60.43 40.79
N GLN A 696 -6.38 60.89 40.81
CA GLN A 696 -6.81 62.16 41.42
C GLN A 696 -7.00 62.08 42.96
N ASN A 697 -6.72 60.93 43.59
CA ASN A 697 -6.96 60.65 45.01
C ASN A 697 -8.43 60.80 45.45
N LYS A 698 -9.39 60.54 44.54
CA LYS A 698 -10.85 60.61 44.77
C LYS A 698 -11.45 59.21 44.86
N ILE A 699 -11.01 58.41 45.84
CA ILE A 699 -11.36 56.99 45.97
C ILE A 699 -12.86 56.75 46.11
N ASP A 700 -13.57 57.51 46.95
CA ASP A 700 -15.01 57.33 47.13
C ASP A 700 -15.79 57.62 45.83
N LYS A 701 -15.30 58.56 45.00
CA LYS A 701 -15.91 58.81 43.68
C LYS A 701 -15.70 57.63 42.73
N ALA A 702 -14.54 56.99 42.79
CA ALA A 702 -14.25 55.80 42.00
C ALA A 702 -15.19 54.65 42.36
N ALA A 703 -15.31 54.34 43.66
CA ALA A 703 -16.20 53.27 44.14
C ALA A 703 -17.67 53.55 43.82
N ASN A 704 -18.15 54.77 44.09
CA ASN A 704 -19.53 55.16 43.78
C ASN A 704 -19.83 55.07 42.28
N PHE A 705 -18.88 55.50 41.43
CA PHE A 705 -19.02 55.39 39.97
C PHE A 705 -19.16 53.92 39.52
N LEU A 706 -18.32 53.02 40.02
CA LEU A 706 -18.42 51.59 39.71
C LEU A 706 -19.75 51.01 40.18
N GLU A 707 -20.19 51.35 41.39
CA GLU A 707 -21.44 50.86 41.96
C GLU A 707 -22.66 51.36 41.17
N GLU A 708 -22.72 52.65 40.84
CA GLU A 708 -23.75 53.24 40.00
C GLU A 708 -23.80 52.58 38.62
N PHE A 709 -22.64 52.38 37.99
CA PHE A 709 -22.55 51.71 36.70
C PHE A 709 -23.12 50.29 36.77
N VAL A 710 -22.70 49.50 37.76
CA VAL A 710 -23.17 48.12 37.96
C VAL A 710 -24.68 48.10 38.21
N ASN A 711 -25.21 48.97 39.07
CA ASN A 711 -26.64 49.01 39.40
C ASN A 711 -27.51 49.37 38.19
N GLN A 712 -27.03 50.25 37.31
CA GLN A 712 -27.73 50.63 36.08
C GLN A 712 -27.61 49.58 34.97
N ASN A 713 -26.63 48.68 35.06
CA ASN A 713 -26.25 47.78 33.96
C ASN A 713 -26.12 46.31 34.38
N LEU A 714 -26.91 45.83 35.35
CA LEU A 714 -26.81 44.47 35.91
C LEU A 714 -26.82 43.32 34.87
N GLY A 715 -27.40 43.54 33.69
CA GLY A 715 -27.50 42.54 32.62
C GLY A 715 -26.32 42.46 31.65
N LEU A 716 -25.28 43.31 31.76
CA LEU A 716 -24.11 43.21 30.87
C LEU A 716 -23.21 42.04 31.28
N ASN A 717 -22.59 41.40 30.29
CA ASN A 717 -21.73 40.21 30.46
C ASN A 717 -20.41 40.47 31.22
N PHE A 718 -20.15 41.70 31.64
CA PHE A 718 -18.98 42.10 32.43
C PHE A 718 -19.36 42.89 33.70
N SER A 719 -20.64 43.03 34.02
CA SER A 719 -21.08 43.78 35.21
C SER A 719 -20.64 43.12 36.52
N ASP A 720 -20.58 41.79 36.54
CA ASP A 720 -20.00 41.03 37.65
C ASP A 720 -18.51 41.34 37.79
N LYS A 721 -17.74 41.35 36.69
CA LYS A 721 -16.31 41.71 36.68
C LYS A 721 -16.06 43.13 37.18
N ILE A 722 -16.91 44.10 36.80
CA ILE A 722 -16.82 45.48 37.29
C ILE A 722 -17.17 45.55 38.79
N SER A 723 -18.21 44.84 39.24
CA SER A 723 -18.57 44.82 40.66
C SER A 723 -17.46 44.21 41.52
N PHE A 724 -16.78 43.18 41.03
CA PHE A 724 -15.62 42.58 41.68
C PHE A 724 -14.48 43.59 41.87
N LYS A 725 -14.29 44.51 40.90
CA LYS A 725 -13.26 45.56 40.96
C LYS A 725 -13.42 46.53 42.14
N ILE A 726 -14.62 46.64 42.72
CA ILE A 726 -14.84 47.46 43.92
C ILE A 726 -14.05 46.87 45.11
N GLY A 727 -14.06 45.54 45.26
CA GLY A 727 -13.23 44.85 46.25
C GLY A 727 -11.74 45.02 45.96
N ASP A 728 -11.32 44.81 44.69
CA ASP A 728 -9.92 44.97 44.26
C ASP A 728 -9.38 46.38 44.55
N LEU A 729 -10.21 47.40 44.29
CA LEU A 729 -9.88 48.80 44.54
C LEU A 729 -9.51 49.03 46.01
N TYR A 730 -10.36 48.57 46.94
CA TYR A 730 -10.11 48.75 48.37
C TYR A 730 -8.98 47.85 48.88
N TYR A 731 -8.87 46.63 48.36
CA TYR A 731 -7.76 45.73 48.71
C TYR A 731 -6.40 46.34 48.32
N GLY A 732 -6.28 46.89 47.11
CA GLY A 732 -5.06 47.54 46.63
C GLY A 732 -4.67 48.78 47.42
N LEU A 733 -5.64 49.44 48.07
CA LEU A 733 -5.42 50.56 48.99
C LEU A 733 -5.14 50.13 50.43
N ALA A 734 -5.06 48.82 50.70
CA ALA A 734 -4.95 48.22 52.01
C ALA A 734 -6.11 48.56 52.98
N ASP A 735 -7.25 49.04 52.46
CA ASP A 735 -8.49 49.16 53.23
C ASP A 735 -9.23 47.82 53.21
N TYR A 736 -8.66 46.85 53.94
CA TYR A 736 -9.14 45.48 53.96
C TYR A 736 -10.57 45.35 54.49
N LYS A 737 -11.02 46.31 55.31
CA LYS A 737 -12.40 46.32 55.81
C LYS A 737 -13.37 46.61 54.67
N LYS A 738 -13.16 47.69 53.92
CA LYS A 738 -13.99 47.99 52.75
C LYS A 738 -13.82 46.96 51.62
N ALA A 739 -12.65 46.33 51.51
CA ALA A 739 -12.44 45.22 50.57
C ALA A 739 -13.37 44.04 50.88
N VAL A 740 -13.44 43.61 52.16
CA VAL A 740 -14.38 42.58 52.61
C VAL A 740 -15.82 42.98 52.28
N GLU A 741 -16.22 44.21 52.59
CA GLU A 741 -17.56 44.71 52.28
C GLU A 741 -17.87 44.66 50.77
N GLY A 742 -16.93 45.10 49.93
CA GLY A 742 -17.06 45.09 48.48
C GLY A 742 -17.16 43.68 47.88
N TYR A 743 -16.29 42.75 48.27
CA TYR A 743 -16.34 41.37 47.80
C TYR A 743 -17.57 40.62 48.33
N SER A 744 -17.98 40.86 49.57
CA SER A 744 -19.23 40.29 50.11
C SER A 744 -20.46 40.81 49.36
N ALA A 745 -20.53 42.11 49.07
CA ALA A 745 -21.59 42.69 48.25
C ALA A 745 -21.61 42.11 46.82
N PHE A 746 -20.44 41.84 46.24
CA PHE A 746 -20.34 41.13 44.96
C PHE A 746 -20.92 39.72 45.03
N ILE A 747 -20.58 38.94 46.06
CA ILE A 747 -21.08 37.56 46.26
C ILE A 747 -22.61 37.54 46.36
N GLU A 748 -23.18 38.50 47.09
CA GLU A 748 -24.64 38.64 47.25
C GLU A 748 -25.31 39.05 45.92
N LYS A 749 -24.72 40.00 45.20
CA LYS A 749 -25.31 40.57 43.98
C LYS A 749 -25.16 39.66 42.76
N PHE A 750 -24.09 38.88 42.66
CA PHE A 750 -23.78 38.02 41.51
C PHE A 750 -23.51 36.56 41.91
N PRO A 751 -24.46 35.87 42.59
CA PRO A 751 -24.22 34.55 43.19
C PRO A 751 -23.88 33.42 42.19
N ASN A 752 -24.13 33.65 40.89
CA ASN A 752 -23.84 32.70 39.81
C ASN A 752 -22.59 33.07 38.99
N SER A 753 -21.84 34.11 39.38
CA SER A 753 -20.63 34.51 38.64
C SER A 753 -19.53 33.46 38.77
N SER A 754 -18.72 33.31 37.72
CA SER A 754 -17.51 32.47 37.78
C SER A 754 -16.46 33.00 38.74
N LEU A 755 -16.55 34.27 39.17
CA LEU A 755 -15.61 34.92 40.10
C LEU A 755 -15.98 34.75 41.58
N ILE A 756 -17.06 34.03 41.90
CA ILE A 756 -17.44 33.73 43.30
C ILE A 756 -16.29 33.07 44.10
N PRO A 757 -15.56 32.07 43.57
CA PRO A 757 -14.43 31.48 44.28
C PRO A 757 -13.33 32.51 44.57
N ASP A 758 -13.02 33.37 43.60
CA ASP A 758 -12.04 34.44 43.77
C ASP A 758 -12.49 35.47 44.80
N ALA A 759 -13.78 35.79 44.85
CA ALA A 759 -14.32 36.77 45.79
C ALA A 759 -14.22 36.23 47.23
N HIS A 760 -14.58 34.97 47.46
CA HIS A 760 -14.38 34.33 48.76
C HIS A 760 -12.89 34.25 49.12
N TYR A 761 -12.01 33.91 48.17
CA TYR A 761 -10.56 33.93 48.40
C TYR A 761 -10.08 35.31 48.86
N TRP A 762 -10.50 36.39 48.20
CA TRP A 762 -10.09 37.75 48.59
C TRP A 762 -10.76 38.26 49.87
N VAL A 763 -11.98 37.83 50.20
CA VAL A 763 -12.54 38.03 51.55
C VAL A 763 -11.63 37.36 52.58
N GLY A 764 -11.20 36.12 52.32
CA GLY A 764 -10.29 35.38 53.19
C GLY A 764 -8.93 36.06 53.37
N LYS A 765 -8.30 36.50 52.26
CA LYS A 765 -7.03 37.25 52.31
C LYS A 765 -7.18 38.59 53.03
N SER A 766 -8.27 39.30 52.82
CA SER A 766 -8.55 40.57 53.51
C SER A 766 -8.74 40.35 55.02
N ALA A 767 -9.47 39.30 55.40
CA ALA A 767 -9.66 38.90 56.80
C ALA A 767 -8.32 38.50 57.46
N GLU A 768 -7.45 37.77 56.76
CA GLU A 768 -6.10 37.44 57.24
C GLU A 768 -5.28 38.70 57.56
N GLN A 769 -5.31 39.72 56.69
CA GLN A 769 -4.63 41.00 56.93
C GLN A 769 -5.21 41.77 58.13
N LEU A 770 -6.51 41.61 58.37
CA LEU A 770 -7.19 42.12 59.57
C LEU A 770 -6.93 41.27 60.82
N LYS A 771 -6.17 40.16 60.71
CA LYS A 771 -5.92 39.17 61.76
C LYS A 771 -7.18 38.44 62.24
N ASP A 772 -8.23 38.44 61.43
CA ASP A 772 -9.46 37.69 61.64
C ASP A 772 -9.31 36.29 61.02
N ASN A 773 -8.60 35.42 61.75
CA ASN A 773 -8.30 34.06 61.29
C ASN A 773 -9.57 33.21 61.11
N GLU A 774 -10.61 33.45 61.91
CA GLU A 774 -11.86 32.68 61.85
C GLU A 774 -12.56 32.94 60.51
N LYS A 775 -12.75 34.21 60.16
CA LYS A 775 -13.35 34.61 58.89
C LYS A 775 -12.48 34.22 57.69
N ALA A 776 -11.16 34.28 57.83
CA ALA A 776 -10.23 33.82 56.80
C ALA A 776 -10.40 32.31 56.53
N ILE A 777 -10.38 31.50 57.58
CA ILE A 777 -10.55 30.04 57.49
C ILE A 777 -11.91 29.68 56.89
N GLU A 778 -12.99 30.34 57.33
CA GLU A 778 -14.33 30.13 56.79
C GLU A 778 -14.35 30.32 55.27
N ASN A 779 -13.87 31.47 54.78
CA ASN A 779 -13.96 31.81 53.38
C ASN A 779 -13.05 30.95 52.49
N PHE A 780 -11.83 30.63 52.92
CA PHE A 780 -10.97 29.70 52.18
C PHE A 780 -11.56 28.29 52.12
N ASN A 781 -12.22 27.83 53.19
CA ASN A 781 -12.92 26.54 53.19
C ASN A 781 -14.10 26.51 52.22
N ILE A 782 -14.84 27.61 52.07
CA ILE A 782 -15.90 27.71 51.05
C ILE A 782 -15.30 27.49 49.66
N VAL A 783 -14.17 28.16 49.34
CA VAL A 783 -13.50 28.00 48.04
C VAL A 783 -13.06 26.55 47.82
N TYR A 784 -12.35 25.97 48.79
CA TYR A 784 -11.81 24.61 48.68
C TYR A 784 -12.92 23.55 48.56
N ASN A 785 -13.97 23.63 49.38
CA ASN A 785 -15.01 22.60 49.43
C ASN A 785 -16.03 22.71 48.31
N SER A 786 -16.45 23.93 47.96
CA SER A 786 -17.52 24.16 47.00
C SER A 786 -17.01 24.35 45.56
N TYR A 787 -15.75 24.76 45.38
CA TYR A 787 -15.19 25.11 44.08
C TYR A 787 -13.82 24.46 43.80
N PRO A 788 -13.65 23.14 43.96
CA PRO A 788 -12.35 22.46 43.87
C PRO A 788 -11.69 22.55 42.49
N LYS A 789 -12.42 22.90 41.44
CA LYS A 789 -11.88 23.08 40.08
C LYS A 789 -11.36 24.51 39.80
N SER A 790 -11.60 25.46 40.70
CA SER A 790 -11.14 26.83 40.53
C SER A 790 -9.63 26.95 40.82
N GLU A 791 -8.94 27.87 40.15
CA GLU A 791 -7.52 28.14 40.46
C GLU A 791 -7.34 28.60 41.92
N SER A 792 -8.30 29.36 42.43
CA SER A 792 -8.35 29.85 43.81
C SER A 792 -8.52 28.74 44.86
N ALA A 793 -8.91 27.51 44.49
CA ALA A 793 -9.00 26.39 45.43
C ALA A 793 -7.63 25.96 45.98
N ALA A 794 -6.64 25.77 45.11
CA ALA A 794 -5.29 25.42 45.55
C ALA A 794 -4.65 26.57 46.35
N ALA A 795 -4.86 27.82 45.90
CA ALA A 795 -4.42 29.00 46.66
C ALA A 795 -5.05 29.04 48.06
N SER A 796 -6.36 28.75 48.18
CA SER A 796 -7.06 28.72 49.47
C SER A 796 -6.51 27.64 50.40
N VAL A 797 -6.20 26.44 49.89
CA VAL A 797 -5.58 25.36 50.67
C VAL A 797 -4.21 25.78 51.20
N ILE A 798 -3.37 26.41 50.37
CA ILE A 798 -2.06 26.92 50.78
C ILE A 798 -2.21 27.92 51.95
N GLU A 799 -3.13 28.87 51.82
CA GLU A 799 -3.36 29.88 52.85
C GLU A 799 -3.91 29.27 54.14
N LEU A 800 -4.86 28.33 54.06
CA LEU A 800 -5.35 27.57 55.21
C LEU A 800 -4.23 26.80 55.91
N THR A 801 -3.41 26.06 55.15
CA THR A 801 -2.25 25.33 55.68
C THR A 801 -1.29 26.28 56.38
N ASN A 802 -1.00 27.45 55.80
CA ASN A 802 -0.15 28.46 56.43
C ASN A 802 -0.75 28.98 57.74
N ILE A 803 -2.06 29.22 57.79
CA ILE A 803 -2.75 29.63 59.02
C ILE A 803 -2.65 28.53 60.08
N TYR A 804 -2.95 27.29 59.73
CA TYR A 804 -2.86 26.16 60.67
C TYR A 804 -1.43 25.92 61.17
N ASN A 805 -0.43 26.00 60.29
CA ASN A 805 0.98 25.91 60.68
C ASN A 805 1.40 27.03 61.63
N LYS A 806 0.98 28.28 61.39
CA LYS A 806 1.23 29.41 62.31
C LYS A 806 0.58 29.18 63.68
N LEU A 807 -0.60 28.56 63.70
CA LEU A 807 -1.33 28.19 64.92
C LEU A 807 -0.80 26.89 65.58
N LYS A 808 0.15 26.19 64.93
CA LYS A 808 0.67 24.87 65.32
C LYS A 808 -0.37 23.75 65.34
N ASN A 809 -1.44 23.92 64.56
CA ASN A 809 -2.48 22.92 64.33
C ASN A 809 -2.05 22.01 63.17
N TYR A 810 -0.98 21.24 63.38
CA TYR A 810 -0.35 20.48 62.31
C TYR A 810 -1.21 19.32 61.82
N ASP A 811 -2.00 18.69 62.70
CA ASP A 811 -2.89 17.59 62.34
C ASP A 811 -3.97 18.04 61.36
N GLU A 812 -4.58 19.22 61.60
CA GLU A 812 -5.54 19.84 60.70
C GLU A 812 -4.89 20.24 59.36
N ALA A 813 -3.66 20.77 59.40
CA ALA A 813 -2.91 21.14 58.19
C ALA A 813 -2.59 19.91 57.31
N VAL A 814 -2.14 18.81 57.93
CA VAL A 814 -1.86 17.54 57.24
C VAL A 814 -3.15 16.96 56.65
N SER A 815 -4.20 16.86 57.46
CA SER A 815 -5.51 16.32 57.02
C SER A 815 -6.07 17.11 55.83
N LEU A 816 -5.98 18.45 55.88
CA LEU A 816 -6.38 19.31 54.77
C LEU A 816 -5.57 19.00 53.50
N LEU A 817 -4.24 18.99 53.59
CA LEU A 817 -3.35 18.77 52.44
C LEU A 817 -3.53 17.39 51.83
N GLN A 818 -3.67 16.34 52.64
CA GLN A 818 -3.94 14.99 52.17
C GLN A 818 -5.28 14.92 51.43
N SER A 819 -6.35 15.51 52.01
CA SER A 819 -7.65 15.55 51.35
C SER A 819 -7.65 16.37 50.05
N ALA A 820 -6.80 17.41 49.98
CA ALA A 820 -6.68 18.27 48.83
C ALA A 820 -5.91 17.62 47.68
N PHE A 821 -4.97 16.71 47.98
CA PHE A 821 -4.11 16.10 46.98
C PHE A 821 -4.88 15.34 45.89
N ASP A 822 -5.87 14.54 46.28
CA ASP A 822 -6.72 13.82 45.33
C ASP A 822 -7.64 14.74 44.54
N ARG A 823 -8.16 15.79 45.19
CA ARG A 823 -9.12 16.73 44.60
C ARG A 823 -8.46 17.72 43.63
N LEU A 824 -7.19 18.07 43.88
CA LEU A 824 -6.46 19.14 43.19
C LEU A 824 -5.27 18.64 42.37
N LYS A 825 -5.18 17.34 42.10
CA LYS A 825 -4.06 16.72 41.35
C LYS A 825 -3.77 17.38 39.99
N GLY A 826 -4.79 17.92 39.32
CA GLY A 826 -4.65 18.63 38.03
C GLY A 826 -4.27 20.11 38.15
N SER A 827 -4.11 20.64 39.37
CA SER A 827 -3.76 22.05 39.57
C SER A 827 -2.31 22.34 39.18
N PRO A 828 -2.02 23.49 38.56
CA PRO A 828 -0.64 23.96 38.37
C PRO A 828 0.16 24.12 39.68
N ARG A 829 -0.52 24.19 40.82
CA ARG A 829 0.09 24.29 42.17
C ARG A 829 0.18 22.95 42.91
N ALA A 830 -0.06 21.82 42.24
CA ALA A 830 -0.02 20.51 42.89
C ALA A 830 1.36 20.19 43.53
N ALA A 831 2.45 20.58 42.88
CA ALA A 831 3.81 20.41 43.41
C ALA A 831 4.05 21.26 44.68
N GLU A 832 3.48 22.46 44.75
CA GLU A 832 3.54 23.34 45.93
C GLU A 832 2.80 22.71 47.12
N LEU A 833 1.60 22.18 46.89
CA LEU A 833 0.80 21.50 47.92
C LEU A 833 1.52 20.26 48.47
N ALA A 834 2.12 19.45 47.59
CA ALA A 834 2.90 18.28 47.97
C ALA A 834 4.12 18.66 48.82
N PHE A 835 4.83 19.71 48.42
CA PHE A 835 5.97 20.23 49.18
C PHE A 835 5.54 20.78 50.54
N LEU A 836 4.40 21.48 50.62
CA LEU A 836 3.83 21.96 51.89
C LEU A 836 3.44 20.81 52.81
N LEU A 837 2.98 19.68 52.27
CA LEU A 837 2.69 18.48 53.06
C LEU A 837 3.97 17.94 53.72
N GLY A 838 5.05 17.77 52.96
CA GLY A 838 6.35 17.37 53.51
C GLY A 838 6.88 18.36 54.55
N SER A 839 6.77 19.66 54.27
CA SER A 839 7.17 20.72 55.20
C SER A 839 6.33 20.73 56.48
N THR A 840 5.04 20.45 56.37
CA THR A 840 4.12 20.37 57.52
C THR A 840 4.43 19.16 58.39
N PHE A 841 4.72 18.00 57.80
CA PHE A 841 5.21 16.84 58.54
C PHE A 841 6.54 17.13 59.25
N LEU A 842 7.46 17.85 58.60
CA LEU A 842 8.73 18.23 59.20
C LEU A 842 8.52 19.17 60.40
N ASN A 843 7.62 20.16 60.28
CA ASN A 843 7.25 21.06 61.39
C ASN A 843 6.53 20.33 62.54
N ALA A 844 5.88 19.21 62.26
CA ALA A 844 5.25 18.32 63.24
C ALA A 844 6.23 17.30 63.85
N ASP A 845 7.53 17.43 63.59
CA ASP A 845 8.60 16.48 63.98
C ASP A 845 8.40 15.04 63.44
N ASN A 846 7.53 14.85 62.43
CA ASN A 846 7.35 13.57 61.74
C ASN A 846 8.28 13.44 60.53
N VAL A 847 9.57 13.21 60.82
CA VAL A 847 10.64 13.17 59.82
C VAL A 847 10.43 12.07 58.78
N SER A 848 9.86 10.91 59.17
CA SER A 848 9.64 9.80 58.23
C SER A 848 8.64 10.18 57.14
N SER A 849 7.47 10.69 57.52
CA SER A 849 6.45 11.10 56.55
C SER A 849 6.87 12.34 55.75
N ALA A 850 7.69 13.23 56.34
CA ALA A 850 8.29 14.35 55.61
C ALA A 850 9.22 13.84 54.50
N TYR A 851 10.09 12.88 54.79
CA TYR A 851 10.99 12.26 53.82
C TYR A 851 10.24 11.63 52.65
N ASP A 852 9.21 10.83 52.94
CA ASP A 852 8.38 10.19 51.92
C ASP A 852 7.68 11.24 51.03
N SER A 853 7.10 12.26 51.66
CA SER A 853 6.39 13.33 50.93
C SER A 853 7.33 14.14 50.02
N PHE A 854 8.54 14.48 50.46
CA PHE A 854 9.51 15.18 49.63
C PHE A 854 10.01 14.30 48.48
N ASN A 855 10.20 13.00 48.71
CA ASN A 855 10.57 12.06 47.65
C ASN A 855 9.47 11.94 46.58
N ASP A 856 8.20 11.95 46.98
CA ASP A 856 7.07 11.99 46.06
C ASP A 856 7.06 13.28 45.22
N VAL A 857 7.43 14.43 45.82
CA VAL A 857 7.55 15.69 45.07
C VAL A 857 8.58 15.57 43.94
N ILE A 858 9.75 14.99 44.23
CA ILE A 858 10.82 14.79 43.24
C ILE A 858 10.37 13.83 42.14
N THR A 859 9.70 12.75 42.54
CA THR A 859 9.31 11.66 41.62
C THR A 859 8.22 12.10 40.65
N TYR A 860 7.19 12.78 41.16
CA TYR A 860 5.98 13.09 40.37
C TYR A 860 5.97 14.51 39.78
N TYR A 861 6.79 15.42 40.30
CA TYR A 861 6.83 16.82 39.88
C TYR A 861 8.25 17.28 39.54
N ASP A 862 9.03 16.40 38.91
CA ASP A 862 10.39 16.70 38.47
C ASP A 862 10.45 17.94 37.56
N GLY A 863 11.56 18.67 37.65
CA GLY A 863 11.77 19.94 36.93
C GLY A 863 11.01 21.15 37.50
N THR A 864 10.14 20.98 38.51
CA THR A 864 9.51 22.11 39.21
C THR A 864 10.43 22.71 40.27
N ILE A 865 10.25 23.99 40.58
CA ILE A 865 10.99 24.65 41.69
C ILE A 865 10.79 23.94 43.03
N PHE A 866 9.65 23.27 43.23
CA PHE A 866 9.33 22.55 44.45
C PHE A 866 10.03 21.18 44.54
N SER A 867 10.28 20.51 43.41
CA SER A 867 11.18 19.35 43.37
C SER A 867 12.59 19.72 43.82
N GLU A 868 13.10 20.86 43.36
CA GLU A 868 14.43 21.34 43.74
C GLU A 868 14.51 21.73 45.23
N LYS A 869 13.45 22.35 45.77
CA LYS A 869 13.32 22.59 47.22
C LYS A 869 13.21 21.28 48.01
N ALA A 870 12.49 20.28 47.50
CA ALA A 870 12.37 18.97 48.14
C ALA A 870 13.72 18.24 48.20
N LYS A 871 14.54 18.29 47.14
CA LYS A 871 15.92 17.77 47.15
C LYS A 871 16.76 18.41 48.24
N LEU A 872 16.63 19.73 48.42
CA LEU A 872 17.34 20.46 49.46
C LEU A 872 16.92 19.98 50.86
N GLU A 873 15.62 19.89 51.12
CA GLU A 873 15.09 19.40 52.41
C GLU A 873 15.49 17.94 52.68
N LEU A 874 15.44 17.06 51.68
CA LEU A 874 15.93 15.68 51.81
C LEU A 874 17.42 15.63 52.12
N GLY A 875 18.24 16.45 51.45
CA GLY A 875 19.66 16.58 51.74
C GLY A 875 19.92 17.02 53.19
N LEU A 876 19.12 17.95 53.72
CA LEU A 876 19.19 18.40 55.11
C LEU A 876 18.79 17.30 56.10
N ILE A 877 17.70 16.57 55.80
CA ILE A 877 17.27 15.41 56.60
C ILE A 877 18.36 14.33 56.60
N ASP A 878 18.97 14.05 55.44
CA ASP A 878 20.03 13.05 55.30
C ASP A 878 21.32 13.47 56.00
N LEU A 879 21.69 14.75 55.94
CA LEU A 879 22.82 15.28 56.69
C LEU A 879 22.60 15.14 58.20
N ALA A 880 21.41 15.50 58.70
CA ALA A 880 21.05 15.34 60.11
C ALA A 880 21.05 13.86 60.54
N ALA A 881 20.61 12.96 59.67
CA ALA A 881 20.64 11.51 59.86
C ALA A 881 22.02 10.88 59.62
N LYS A 882 23.05 11.68 59.27
CA LYS A 882 24.40 11.24 58.91
C LYS A 882 24.46 10.26 57.72
N ARG A 883 23.46 10.30 56.84
CA ARG A 883 23.42 9.60 55.54
C ARG A 883 24.16 10.43 54.50
N TYR A 884 25.47 10.58 54.70
CA TYR A 884 26.25 11.59 53.99
C TYR A 884 26.31 11.40 52.47
N GLU A 885 26.29 10.17 51.96
CA GLU A 885 26.30 9.90 50.51
C GLU A 885 25.07 10.49 49.81
N ASN A 886 23.87 10.30 50.39
CA ASN A 886 22.64 10.86 49.84
C ASN A 886 22.60 12.38 49.96
N ALA A 887 23.01 12.92 51.12
CA ALA A 887 23.08 14.36 51.33
C ALA A 887 24.02 15.03 50.32
N GLU A 888 25.21 14.45 50.11
CA GLU A 888 26.19 14.92 49.14
C GLU A 888 25.64 14.90 47.71
N HIS A 889 24.93 13.83 47.33
CA HIS A 889 24.30 13.70 46.02
C HIS A 889 23.34 14.87 45.73
N TYR A 890 22.36 15.10 46.61
CA TYR A 890 21.38 16.17 46.42
C TYR A 890 22.02 17.56 46.43
N PHE A 891 22.92 17.85 47.37
CA PHE A 891 23.55 19.16 47.45
C PHE A 891 24.46 19.44 46.25
N ARG A 892 25.20 18.44 45.77
CA ARG A 892 26.06 18.56 44.59
C ARG A 892 25.23 18.88 43.35
N GLU A 893 24.19 18.09 43.09
CA GLU A 893 23.29 18.31 41.95
C GLU A 893 22.72 19.73 41.94
N LEU A 894 22.16 20.18 43.07
CA LEU A 894 21.59 21.52 43.19
C LEU A 894 22.64 22.63 42.98
N SER A 895 23.82 22.47 43.56
CA SER A 895 24.90 23.47 43.48
C SER A 895 25.58 23.55 42.10
N GLU A 896 25.52 22.51 41.29
CA GLU A 896 26.11 22.51 39.94
C GLU A 896 25.14 23.13 38.92
N ASN A 897 23.84 22.89 39.10
CA ASN A 897 22.81 23.25 38.13
C ASN A 897 22.14 24.60 38.41
N ARG A 898 22.25 25.14 39.64
CA ARG A 898 21.59 26.39 40.03
C ARG A 898 22.55 27.51 40.38
N LYS A 899 22.15 28.74 40.03
CA LYS A 899 22.90 29.99 40.30
C LYS A 899 22.17 30.95 41.26
N ASP A 900 21.03 30.52 41.80
CA ASP A 900 20.24 31.29 42.73
C ASP A 900 20.49 30.90 44.20
N ASP A 901 19.65 31.38 45.11
CA ASP A 901 19.80 31.18 46.55
C ASP A 901 19.82 29.70 46.96
N ILE A 902 18.99 28.86 46.31
CA ILE A 902 18.95 27.40 46.54
C ILE A 902 20.31 26.77 46.18
N GLY A 903 20.92 27.19 45.08
CA GLY A 903 22.26 26.73 44.68
C GLY A 903 23.34 27.15 45.68
N ALA A 904 23.25 28.38 46.21
CA ALA A 904 24.18 28.90 47.22
C ALA A 904 24.06 28.14 48.55
N GLU A 905 22.83 27.89 49.00
CA GLU A 905 22.52 27.12 50.20
C GLU A 905 23.00 25.66 50.06
N ALA A 906 22.68 24.99 48.95
CA ALA A 906 23.14 23.64 48.66
C ALA A 906 24.66 23.55 48.62
N GLN A 907 25.35 24.52 48.00
CA GLN A 907 26.82 24.55 47.96
C GLN A 907 27.45 24.67 49.36
N TYR A 908 26.82 25.45 50.25
CA TYR A 908 27.24 25.52 51.65
C TYR A 908 27.06 24.17 52.36
N TYR A 909 25.89 23.55 52.23
CA TYR A 909 25.62 22.26 52.89
C TYR A 909 26.39 21.08 52.28
N LEU A 910 26.80 21.16 51.01
CA LEU A 910 27.78 20.24 50.42
C LEU A 910 29.12 20.32 51.18
N GLY A 911 29.60 21.55 51.43
CA GLY A 911 30.82 21.76 52.22
C GLY A 911 30.67 21.25 53.66
N GLU A 912 29.52 21.48 54.30
CA GLU A 912 29.23 20.95 55.63
C GLU A 912 29.23 19.42 55.66
N THR A 913 28.61 18.79 54.67
CA THR A 913 28.55 17.33 54.53
C THR A 913 29.95 16.73 54.44
N LEU A 914 30.80 17.27 53.57
CA LEU A 914 32.20 16.85 53.41
C LEU A 914 33.04 17.12 54.68
N PHE A 915 32.78 18.22 55.37
CA PHE A 915 33.46 18.57 56.61
C PHE A 915 33.13 17.59 57.76
N GLU A 916 31.86 17.15 57.85
CA GLU A 916 31.41 16.13 58.81
C GLU A 916 31.97 14.74 58.47
N GLN A 917 32.12 14.39 57.19
CA GLN A 917 32.84 13.20 56.73
C GLN A 917 34.36 13.25 56.98
N ASN A 918 34.90 14.39 57.45
CA ASN A 918 36.32 14.65 57.62
C ASN A 918 37.13 14.69 56.29
N ASN A 919 36.47 14.93 55.16
CA ASN A 919 37.10 15.20 53.87
C ASN A 919 37.40 16.70 53.74
N LEU A 920 38.49 17.14 54.37
CA LEU A 920 38.74 18.56 54.61
C LEU A 920 39.09 19.35 53.34
N ASP A 921 39.80 18.77 52.38
CA ASP A 921 40.23 19.47 51.17
C ASP A 921 39.05 19.76 50.23
N ASP A 922 38.16 18.79 50.06
CA ASP A 922 36.94 18.96 49.28
C ASP A 922 35.94 19.89 49.99
N ALA A 923 35.84 19.79 51.33
CA ALA A 923 35.02 20.72 52.11
C ALA A 923 35.48 22.17 51.95
N ILE A 924 36.80 22.42 52.02
CA ILE A 924 37.36 23.75 51.80
C ILE A 924 37.04 24.25 50.39
N SER A 925 37.23 23.39 49.38
CA SER A 925 36.92 23.72 47.99
C SER A 925 35.44 24.09 47.82
N ALA A 926 34.54 23.31 48.42
CA ALA A 926 33.12 23.53 48.39
C ALA A 926 32.71 24.86 49.07
N PHE A 927 33.26 25.17 50.25
CA PHE A 927 32.97 26.45 50.92
C PHE A 927 33.56 27.66 50.19
N VAL A 928 34.75 27.54 49.59
CA VAL A 928 35.34 28.60 48.75
C VAL A 928 34.43 28.87 47.54
N ARG A 929 33.87 27.81 46.94
CA ARG A 929 32.97 27.91 45.78
C ARG A 929 31.73 28.78 46.08
N VAL A 930 31.24 28.79 47.33
CA VAL A 930 30.13 29.69 47.73
C VAL A 930 30.50 31.15 47.47
N ASN A 931 31.68 31.59 47.91
CA ASN A 931 32.13 32.96 47.70
C ASN A 931 32.44 33.28 46.23
N THR A 932 32.93 32.32 45.44
CA THR A 932 33.32 32.59 44.04
C THR A 932 32.16 32.55 43.06
N VAL A 933 31.19 31.63 43.26
CA VAL A 933 30.06 31.43 42.34
C VAL A 933 28.82 32.20 42.80
N TYR A 934 28.66 32.38 44.11
CA TYR A 934 27.46 32.99 44.72
C TYR A 934 27.78 34.24 45.56
N PRO A 935 28.63 35.18 45.09
CA PRO A 935 29.13 36.30 45.90
C PRO A 935 28.03 37.25 46.41
N ASN A 936 26.86 37.26 45.75
CA ASN A 936 25.72 38.12 46.08
C ASN A 936 24.86 37.58 47.24
N TYR A 937 25.07 36.33 47.68
CA TYR A 937 24.30 35.68 48.73
C TYR A 937 25.05 35.75 50.07
N ASP A 938 25.06 36.95 50.66
CA ASP A 938 25.91 37.32 51.80
C ASP A 938 25.78 36.40 53.01
N GLU A 939 24.58 35.91 53.30
CA GLU A 939 24.34 34.97 54.40
C GLU A 939 25.14 33.67 54.23
N TRP A 940 25.05 33.03 53.06
CA TRP A 940 25.73 31.77 52.76
C TRP A 940 27.24 31.94 52.65
N VAL A 941 27.70 33.06 52.06
CA VAL A 941 29.13 33.41 52.01
C VAL A 941 29.70 33.55 53.42
N THR A 942 28.98 34.24 54.31
CA THR A 942 29.42 34.45 55.69
C THR A 942 29.45 33.13 56.48
N LYS A 943 28.41 32.29 56.36
CA LYS A 943 28.40 30.95 56.98
C LYS A 943 29.57 30.10 56.47
N SER A 944 29.86 30.16 55.17
CA SER A 944 30.99 29.44 54.54
C SER A 944 32.35 29.88 55.07
N PHE A 945 32.59 31.18 55.28
CA PHE A 945 33.84 31.65 55.89
C PHE A 945 34.00 31.16 57.33
N LEU A 946 32.92 31.12 58.11
CA LEU A 946 32.98 30.56 59.46
C LEU A 946 33.44 29.10 59.42
N LYS A 947 32.87 28.31 58.51
CA LYS A 947 33.18 26.88 58.37
C LYS A 947 34.54 26.61 57.70
N LEU A 948 35.00 27.47 56.79
CA LEU A 948 36.39 27.46 56.32
C LEU A 948 37.38 27.66 57.46
N GLY A 949 37.07 28.56 58.39
CA GLY A 949 37.84 28.74 59.61
C GLY A 949 37.94 27.44 60.42
N ASP A 950 36.82 26.72 60.58
CA ASP A 950 36.78 25.43 61.27
C ASP A 950 37.57 24.34 60.53
N ALA A 951 37.47 24.28 59.20
CA ALA A 951 38.23 23.36 58.34
C ALA A 951 39.74 23.58 58.47
N PHE A 952 40.21 24.82 58.39
CA PHE A 952 41.63 25.12 58.58
C PHE A 952 42.13 24.84 60.00
N VAL A 953 41.28 25.01 61.03
CA VAL A 953 41.63 24.56 62.39
C VAL A 953 41.84 23.05 62.44
N LYS A 954 40.94 22.25 61.83
CA LYS A 954 41.11 20.78 61.75
C LYS A 954 42.38 20.39 60.97
N GLN A 955 42.73 21.13 59.92
CA GLN A 955 44.00 20.95 59.17
C GLN A 955 45.25 21.48 59.89
N LYS A 956 45.10 22.13 61.05
CA LYS A 956 46.17 22.82 61.80
C LYS A 956 46.81 24.02 61.06
N ASP A 957 46.15 24.57 60.04
CA ASP A 957 46.54 25.84 59.39
C ASP A 957 45.90 27.03 60.12
N PHE A 958 46.44 27.34 61.30
CA PHE A 958 45.90 28.38 62.18
C PHE A 958 45.93 29.79 61.58
N ASN A 959 46.85 30.05 60.64
CA ASN A 959 46.95 31.36 60.00
C ASN A 959 45.76 31.59 59.06
N LYS A 960 45.46 30.63 58.19
CA LYS A 960 44.27 30.71 57.33
C LYS A 960 42.98 30.69 58.14
N ALA A 961 42.91 29.89 59.20
CA ALA A 961 41.76 29.90 60.10
C ALA A 961 41.48 31.29 60.70
N LYS A 962 42.51 31.97 61.22
CA LYS A 962 42.40 33.34 61.74
C LYS A 962 41.95 34.33 60.65
N GLN A 963 42.40 34.16 59.40
CA GLN A 963 41.97 34.99 58.27
C GLN A 963 40.48 34.80 57.97
N MET A 964 40.00 33.56 57.88
CA MET A 964 38.59 33.28 57.56
C MET A 964 37.63 33.82 58.63
N TYR A 965 37.95 33.65 59.92
CA TYR A 965 37.15 34.26 61.00
C TYR A 965 37.17 35.79 60.96
N ARG A 966 38.28 36.42 60.56
CA ARG A 966 38.31 37.88 60.35
C ARG A 966 37.47 38.31 59.15
N SER A 967 37.40 37.50 58.08
CA SER A 967 36.51 37.75 56.94
C SER A 967 35.03 37.76 57.35
N VAL A 968 34.63 36.88 58.27
CA VAL A 968 33.28 36.93 58.88
C VAL A 968 33.05 38.27 59.58
N LEU A 969 34.01 38.72 60.40
CA LEU A 969 33.89 39.97 61.18
C LEU A 969 33.93 41.24 60.33
N SER A 970 34.62 41.23 59.18
CA SER A 970 34.61 42.35 58.25
C SER A 970 33.28 42.51 57.53
N ARG A 971 32.55 41.40 57.29
CA ARG A 971 31.21 41.43 56.68
C ARG A 971 30.14 41.75 57.72
N HIS A 972 30.22 41.11 58.89
CA HIS A 972 29.30 41.34 60.00
C HIS A 972 30.04 41.60 61.31
N SER A 973 29.96 42.83 61.82
CA SER A 973 30.62 43.24 63.06
C SER A 973 29.85 42.88 64.33
N ARG A 974 28.57 42.49 64.22
CA ARG A 974 27.66 42.15 65.33
C ARG A 974 26.73 41.00 64.94
N GLY A 975 26.12 40.35 65.92
CA GLY A 975 25.17 39.25 65.72
C GLY A 975 25.73 37.88 66.10
N LYS A 976 24.90 36.83 66.02
CA LYS A 976 25.23 35.48 66.49
C LYS A 976 26.48 34.91 65.82
N ILE A 977 26.58 35.01 64.48
CA ILE A 977 27.70 34.49 63.69
C ILE A 977 29.00 35.27 63.98
N ALA A 978 28.94 36.60 64.10
CA ALA A 978 30.10 37.43 64.46
C ALA A 978 30.63 37.12 65.88
N ASN A 979 29.73 36.92 66.84
CA ASN A 979 30.09 36.52 68.20
C ASN A 979 30.77 35.14 68.21
N GLU A 980 30.27 34.22 67.38
CA GLU A 980 30.87 32.91 67.23
C GLU A 980 32.26 32.95 66.59
N ALA A 981 32.44 33.71 65.51
CA ALA A 981 33.74 33.92 64.87
C ALA A 981 34.77 34.51 65.86
N ASN A 982 34.38 35.53 66.62
CA ASN A 982 35.23 36.11 67.67
C ASN A 982 35.64 35.09 68.73
N ARG A 983 34.69 34.25 69.18
CA ARG A 983 34.94 33.19 70.16
C ARG A 983 35.92 32.15 69.60
N LYS A 984 35.76 31.72 68.35
CA LYS A 984 36.64 30.75 67.69
C LYS A 984 38.03 31.36 67.44
N LEU A 985 38.12 32.62 67.02
CA LEU A 985 39.37 33.34 66.80
C LEU A 985 40.23 33.44 68.07
N ARG A 986 39.62 33.69 69.24
CA ARG A 986 40.32 33.75 70.54
C ARG A 986 40.85 32.40 71.03
N ARG A 987 40.28 31.28 70.56
CA ARG A 987 40.69 29.92 70.96
C ARG A 987 41.92 29.42 70.21
N ILE A 988 42.26 30.05 69.08
CA ILE A 988 43.48 29.72 68.33
C ILE A 988 44.65 30.47 68.96
N LYS A 989 45.48 29.76 69.73
CA LYS A 989 46.74 30.30 70.28
C LYS A 989 47.75 30.49 69.16
#